data_AF-A0A1C7WA82-F1
#
_entry.id   AF-A0A1C7WA82-F1
#
_cell.length_a   1.000
_cell.length_b   1.000
_cell.length_c   1.000
_cell.angle_alpha   90.00
_cell.angle_beta   90.00
_cell.angle_gamma   90.00
#
_symmetry.space_group_name_H-M   'P 1'
#
loop_
_entity.id
_entity.type
_entity.pdbx_description
1 polymer ?
#
loop_
_entity_poly.entity_id
_entity_poly.type
_entity_poly.pdbx_seq_one_letter_code
_entity_poly.pdbx_strand_id
1 'polypeptide(L)'
;MSFNAKDMTQGGQIASMRIRMFSQIANIIIYCLVILFAIIVALTFWVKLSWQTFVNGMLYFWCQTLSPMRDIFKSQPVYTVRYYEKELKYNALQVLQDKYLIWCAEQVWATFLLAAIIAAVVCVVAFFVTTWVLGHQGKQQSEDEVTGGRELTDDPKRVAKMLKRDGMASDIKIGDLPLIKNSEIQNFCLHGTVGSGKSEAIRRLMNYARKRGDMVIVYDRSCEFVKSYYDPATDKILNPLDARCAAWDLWRECLTQPDFDNISNTLIPMGTKEDPFWQGSGRTIFAEAAYLMRNDKDRSYSKLVDTLLSIKIEKLRAYLKNSPAANLVEEKIEKTAISIRAVLTNYVKAIRYLQGIEGNGEPFTIRDWMRGVREDGKNGWLFISSNADTHASLKPVISMWLSIAIRGLLGMGENRDRRVWVFGDELPTLHKLPDLVEILPEARKFGGCYVFGIQSYAQLEDIYGDKGAATLFDVMNTRVFFRSPTRKIAEFAAGEIGEKEILKASEQYSYGVDPVRDGTSVGKDMERVTLVSYSDIQTLPDLSCYVTLPGPYPAVKMALKYQPRPKVAPEFIPRTLDEQADARLNLALAAREDESRSLAVLFTPDIPVEAVVSVVASAPPAPVDVPVAPVAPAAPMERPATSGAPAATSGSSAAAVGVGGTEQELATKAEDAEKLPPGIDVSGEVVDWDAFEAWQAEQDRLSGKDMQRREEVNINVHRSPEKDLEPGDNL
;
A
#
# COMPACT_ATOMS: atom_id res chain seq x y z
N MET A 1 38.23 -6.51 -10.59
CA MET A 1 37.81 -5.85 -11.84
C MET A 1 38.43 -6.60 -13.00
N SER A 2 37.65 -7.35 -13.79
CA SER A 2 38.17 -8.01 -15.00
C SER A 2 38.15 -7.01 -16.15
N PHE A 3 39.29 -6.78 -16.80
CA PHE A 3 39.38 -5.93 -17.97
C PHE A 3 38.71 -6.65 -19.16
N ASN A 4 37.49 -6.24 -19.49
CA ASN A 4 36.76 -6.77 -20.63
C ASN A 4 37.07 -5.90 -21.86
N ALA A 5 37.73 -6.47 -22.88
CA ALA A 5 38.13 -5.75 -24.08
C ALA A 5 36.94 -5.11 -24.83
N LYS A 6 35.74 -5.69 -24.69
CA LYS A 6 34.49 -5.16 -25.25
C LYS A 6 34.08 -3.84 -24.60
N ASP A 7 34.24 -3.72 -23.28
CA ASP A 7 33.87 -2.50 -22.54
C ASP A 7 34.87 -1.37 -22.86
N MET A 8 36.13 -1.71 -23.10
CA MET A 8 37.17 -0.75 -23.53
C MET A 8 36.92 -0.21 -24.95
N THR A 9 36.56 -1.07 -25.90
CA THR A 9 36.27 -0.63 -27.28
C THR A 9 34.97 0.17 -27.37
N GLN A 10 33.92 -0.25 -26.66
CA GLN A 10 32.66 0.51 -26.55
C GLN A 10 32.88 1.88 -25.89
N GLY A 11 33.59 1.91 -24.75
CA GLY A 11 33.92 3.17 -24.07
C GLY A 11 34.78 4.10 -24.93
N GLY A 12 35.74 3.55 -25.67
CA GLY A 12 36.59 4.31 -26.61
C GLY A 12 35.81 4.91 -27.77
N GLN A 13 34.85 4.19 -28.34
CA GLN A 13 33.98 4.69 -29.40
C GLN A 13 33.08 5.83 -28.91
N ILE A 14 32.43 5.66 -27.75
CA ILE A 14 31.60 6.70 -27.12
C ILE A 14 32.41 7.97 -26.87
N ALA A 15 33.62 7.83 -26.30
CA ALA A 15 34.48 8.96 -26.00
C ALA A 15 34.94 9.71 -27.27
N SER A 16 35.38 8.98 -28.30
CA SER A 16 35.75 9.56 -29.59
C SER A 16 34.59 10.33 -30.23
N MET A 17 33.38 9.78 -30.19
CA MET A 17 32.18 10.43 -30.74
C MET A 17 31.85 11.73 -29.99
N ARG A 18 31.85 11.71 -28.65
CA ARG A 18 31.61 12.90 -27.81
C ARG A 18 32.64 14.00 -28.07
N ILE A 19 33.92 13.66 -28.23
CA ILE A 19 34.99 14.62 -28.54
C ILE A 19 34.75 15.27 -29.91
N ARG A 20 34.34 14.50 -30.92
CA ARG A 20 34.04 15.06 -32.26
C ARG A 20 32.84 15.99 -32.23
N MET A 21 31.74 15.60 -31.58
CA MET A 21 30.55 16.44 -31.44
C MET A 21 30.88 17.74 -30.70
N PHE A 22 31.65 17.66 -29.61
CA PHE A 22 32.12 18.83 -28.89
C PHE A 22 32.99 19.75 -29.76
N SER A 23 33.94 19.19 -30.51
CA SER A 23 34.81 19.97 -31.40
C SER A 23 34.04 20.66 -32.53
N GLN A 24 33.00 20.02 -33.08
CA GLN A 24 32.15 20.62 -34.11
C GLN A 24 31.36 21.81 -33.56
N ILE A 25 30.71 21.64 -32.41
CA ILE A 25 29.95 22.71 -31.75
C ILE A 25 30.89 23.85 -31.34
N ALA A 26 32.06 23.53 -30.77
CA ALA A 26 33.06 24.53 -30.41
C ALA A 26 33.53 25.34 -31.63
N ASN A 27 33.77 24.68 -32.78
CA ASN A 27 34.14 25.37 -34.01
C ASN A 27 33.05 26.31 -34.52
N ILE A 28 31.77 25.92 -34.45
CA ILE A 28 30.63 26.78 -34.82
C ILE A 28 30.57 28.00 -33.89
N ILE A 29 30.70 27.80 -32.58
CA ILE A 29 30.69 28.89 -31.59
C ILE A 29 31.84 29.85 -31.87
N ILE A 30 33.06 29.35 -32.10
CA ILE A 30 34.23 30.17 -32.43
C ILE A 30 33.97 30.97 -33.71
N TYR A 31 33.43 30.35 -34.75
CA TYR A 31 33.11 31.02 -36.01
C TYR A 31 32.10 32.17 -35.82
N CYS A 32 31.01 31.93 -35.07
CA CYS A 32 30.04 32.97 -34.72
C CYS A 32 30.67 34.11 -33.91
N LEU A 33 31.57 33.81 -32.97
CA LEU A 33 32.28 34.81 -32.18
C LEU A 33 33.24 35.65 -33.05
N VAL A 34 33.90 35.06 -34.05
CA VAL A 34 34.76 35.79 -35.00
C VAL A 34 33.94 36.75 -35.87
N ILE A 35 32.76 36.31 -36.35
CA ILE A 35 31.86 37.19 -37.10
C ILE A 35 31.37 38.34 -36.21
N LEU A 36 30.94 38.05 -34.98
CA LEU A 36 30.51 39.06 -34.01
C LEU A 36 31.63 40.08 -33.73
N PHE A 37 32.87 39.60 -33.56
CA PHE A 37 34.05 40.44 -33.39
C PHE A 37 34.24 41.38 -34.58
N ALA A 38 34.19 40.86 -35.81
CA ALA A 38 34.34 41.65 -37.03
C ALA A 38 33.24 42.71 -37.18
N ILE A 39 31.99 42.39 -36.83
CA ILE A 39 30.86 43.33 -36.89
C ILE A 39 31.04 44.48 -35.87
N ILE A 40 31.45 44.17 -34.64
CA ILE A 40 31.68 45.20 -33.60
C ILE A 40 32.83 46.11 -34.01
N VAL A 41 33.91 45.56 -34.57
CA VAL A 41 35.02 46.36 -35.10
C VAL A 41 34.56 47.24 -36.26
N ALA A 42 33.82 46.71 -37.23
CA ALA A 42 33.31 47.53 -38.35
C ALA A 42 32.37 48.65 -37.87
N LEU A 43 31.48 48.36 -36.93
CA LEU A 43 30.50 49.31 -36.39
C LEU A 43 31.17 50.42 -35.57
N THR A 44 32.16 50.07 -34.74
CA THR A 44 32.93 51.07 -33.97
C THR A 44 33.73 51.99 -34.87
N PHE A 45 34.32 51.48 -35.94
CA PHE A 45 34.99 52.28 -36.97
C PHE A 45 34.01 53.23 -37.67
N TRP A 46 32.84 52.73 -38.08
CA TRP A 46 31.80 53.54 -38.71
C TRP A 46 31.31 54.69 -37.83
N VAL A 47 31.17 54.46 -36.52
CA VAL A 47 30.66 55.48 -35.58
C VAL A 47 31.74 56.50 -35.18
N LYS A 48 33.02 56.09 -35.07
CA LYS A 48 34.08 56.94 -34.52
C LYS A 48 34.93 57.66 -35.57
N LEU A 49 35.05 57.12 -36.78
CA LEU A 49 35.91 57.68 -37.82
C LEU A 49 35.07 58.20 -38.99
N SER A 50 35.38 59.40 -39.47
CA SER A 50 34.89 59.84 -40.77
C SER A 50 35.61 59.08 -41.88
N TRP A 51 34.93 58.87 -43.02
CA TRP A 51 35.48 58.16 -44.17
C TRP A 51 36.83 58.74 -44.63
N GLN A 52 36.98 60.06 -44.59
CA GLN A 52 38.22 60.76 -44.92
C GLN A 52 39.37 60.40 -43.96
N THR A 53 39.11 60.41 -42.65
CA THR A 53 40.13 60.09 -41.62
C THR A 53 40.59 58.64 -41.73
N PHE A 54 39.65 57.73 -42.01
CA PHE A 54 39.94 56.32 -42.24
C PHE A 54 40.83 56.10 -43.47
N VAL A 55 40.44 56.63 -44.63
CA VAL A 55 41.21 56.46 -45.89
C VAL A 55 42.61 57.09 -45.78
N ASN A 56 42.71 58.29 -45.21
CA ASN A 56 43.99 58.97 -45.04
C ASN A 56 44.91 58.27 -44.01
N GLY A 57 44.34 57.72 -42.93
CA GLY A 57 45.09 56.92 -41.95
C GLY A 57 45.55 55.57 -42.53
N MET A 58 44.71 54.90 -43.32
CA MET A 58 45.08 53.68 -44.04
C MET A 58 46.15 53.93 -45.09
N LEU A 59 46.12 55.08 -45.76
CA LEU A 59 47.16 55.50 -46.71
C LEU A 59 48.51 55.68 -46.02
N TYR A 60 48.55 56.25 -44.82
CA TYR A 60 49.76 56.32 -44.00
C TYR A 60 50.31 54.93 -43.67
N PHE A 61 49.46 54.01 -43.18
CA PHE A 61 49.88 52.62 -42.89
C PHE A 61 50.36 51.85 -44.13
N TRP A 62 49.73 52.09 -45.28
CA TRP A 62 50.14 51.53 -46.56
C TRP A 62 51.55 52.01 -46.96
N CYS A 63 51.80 53.32 -46.87
CA CYS A 63 53.12 53.89 -47.14
C CYS A 63 54.18 53.42 -46.13
N GLN A 64 53.80 53.25 -44.85
CA GLN A 64 54.66 52.71 -43.80
C GLN A 64 55.06 51.27 -44.08
N THR A 65 54.11 50.43 -44.50
CA THR A 65 54.35 49.01 -44.81
C THR A 65 55.26 48.86 -46.04
N LEU A 66 55.14 49.76 -47.02
CA LEU A 66 55.95 49.78 -48.23
C LEU A 66 57.30 50.51 -48.08
N SER A 67 57.54 51.18 -46.94
CA SER A 67 58.79 51.88 -46.66
C SER A 67 60.07 51.04 -46.88
N PRO A 68 60.10 49.73 -46.55
CA PRO A 68 61.28 48.89 -46.79
C PRO A 68 61.48 48.49 -48.26
N MET A 69 60.42 48.50 -49.08
CA MET A 69 60.49 48.15 -50.51
C MET A 69 60.76 49.36 -51.41
N ARG A 70 60.99 50.53 -50.80
CA ARG A 70 61.03 51.80 -51.49
C ARG A 70 62.21 51.93 -52.47
N ASP A 71 63.34 51.31 -52.14
CA ASP A 71 64.56 51.36 -52.96
C ASP A 71 64.46 50.49 -54.24
N ILE A 72 63.42 49.65 -54.34
CA ILE A 72 63.16 48.80 -55.50
C ILE A 72 62.37 49.55 -56.60
N PHE A 73 61.65 50.63 -56.25
CA PHE A 73 60.82 51.37 -57.19
C PHE A 73 61.61 52.45 -57.95
N LYS A 74 61.70 52.32 -59.29
CA LYS A 74 62.34 53.31 -60.18
C LYS A 74 61.62 54.67 -60.26
N SER A 75 60.31 54.71 -59.99
CA SER A 75 59.51 55.92 -59.90
C SER A 75 58.72 55.92 -58.60
N GLN A 76 58.78 57.03 -57.86
CA GLN A 76 58.08 57.10 -56.58
C GLN A 76 56.57 57.26 -56.82
N PRO A 77 55.74 56.38 -56.23
CA PRO A 77 54.30 56.49 -56.37
C PRO A 77 53.80 57.77 -55.70
N VAL A 78 52.93 58.49 -56.42
CA VAL A 78 52.26 59.70 -55.91
C VAL A 78 50.87 59.30 -55.43
N TYR A 79 50.55 59.61 -54.18
CA TYR A 79 49.28 59.30 -53.56
C TYR A 79 48.42 60.56 -53.44
N THR A 80 47.13 60.42 -53.71
CA THR A 80 46.16 61.52 -53.56
C THR A 80 45.61 61.52 -52.14
N VAL A 81 45.96 62.54 -51.36
CA VAL A 81 45.42 62.81 -50.02
C VAL A 81 44.24 63.77 -50.17
N ARG A 82 43.08 63.39 -49.65
CA ARG A 82 41.90 64.25 -49.64
C ARG A 82 41.84 65.04 -48.34
N TYR A 83 41.91 66.35 -48.45
CA TYR A 83 41.76 67.28 -47.33
C TYR A 83 40.51 68.14 -47.55
N TYR A 84 39.37 67.70 -47.00
CA TYR A 84 38.06 68.31 -47.26
C TYR A 84 37.77 68.37 -48.77
N GLU A 85 37.55 69.56 -49.36
CA GLU A 85 37.26 69.73 -50.79
C GLU A 85 38.52 69.81 -51.69
N LYS A 86 39.72 69.63 -51.14
CA LYS A 86 40.98 69.74 -51.89
C LYS A 86 41.69 68.38 -52.02
N GLU A 87 42.08 68.03 -53.24
CA GLU A 87 42.91 66.87 -53.54
C GLU A 87 44.39 67.28 -53.63
N LEU A 88 45.20 66.78 -52.69
CA LEU A 88 46.63 67.06 -52.62
C LEU A 88 47.42 65.82 -53.05
N LYS A 89 48.43 66.01 -53.90
CA LYS A 89 49.29 64.93 -54.39
C LYS A 89 50.58 64.90 -53.57
N TYR A 90 50.75 63.85 -52.77
CA TYR A 90 51.91 63.66 -51.91
C TYR A 90 52.74 62.47 -52.36
N ASN A 91 54.06 62.58 -52.20
CA ASN A 91 54.98 61.46 -52.32
C ASN A 91 55.02 60.65 -51.00
N ALA A 92 55.40 59.37 -51.05
CA ALA A 92 55.45 58.47 -49.89
C ALA A 92 56.22 59.06 -48.68
N LEU A 93 57.32 59.80 -48.89
CA LEU A 93 58.02 60.48 -47.77
C LEU A 93 57.22 61.59 -47.14
N GLN A 94 56.54 62.37 -47.96
CA GLN A 94 55.75 63.50 -47.48
C GLN A 94 54.52 62.99 -46.74
N VAL A 95 53.94 61.85 -47.17
CA VAL A 95 52.87 61.15 -46.43
C VAL A 95 53.32 60.73 -45.03
N LEU A 96 54.55 60.21 -44.90
CA LEU A 96 55.10 59.74 -43.62
C LEU A 96 55.57 60.86 -42.67
N GLN A 97 55.82 62.07 -43.19
CA GLN A 97 56.26 63.23 -42.40
C GLN A 97 55.14 64.24 -42.10
N ASP A 98 53.98 64.12 -42.76
CA ASP A 98 52.85 65.02 -42.56
C ASP A 98 52.17 64.77 -41.20
N LYS A 99 52.14 65.80 -40.35
CA LYS A 99 51.52 65.76 -39.02
C LYS A 99 50.03 65.39 -39.06
N TYR A 100 49.30 65.77 -40.11
CA TYR A 100 47.89 65.43 -40.25
C TYR A 100 47.68 63.94 -40.58
N LEU A 101 48.53 63.37 -41.42
CA LEU A 101 48.44 61.95 -41.79
C LEU A 101 48.88 61.04 -40.65
N ILE A 102 49.90 61.46 -39.89
CA ILE A 102 50.30 60.81 -38.63
C ILE A 102 49.14 60.85 -37.63
N TRP A 103 48.47 62.00 -37.46
CA TRP A 103 47.31 62.12 -36.57
C TRP A 103 46.14 61.23 -37.03
N CYS A 104 45.82 61.19 -38.32
CA CYS A 104 44.80 60.28 -38.86
C CYS A 104 45.15 58.80 -38.61
N ALA A 105 46.43 58.43 -38.72
CA ALA A 105 46.89 57.08 -38.43
C ALA A 105 46.80 56.74 -36.93
N GLU A 106 47.17 57.66 -36.05
CA GLU A 106 47.00 57.52 -34.60
C GLU A 106 45.52 57.37 -34.21
N GLN A 107 44.61 58.12 -34.84
CA GLN A 107 43.17 57.98 -34.62
C GLN A 107 42.63 56.62 -35.09
N VAL A 108 43.07 56.14 -36.27
CA VAL A 108 42.71 54.81 -36.76
C VAL A 108 43.24 53.72 -35.82
N TRP A 109 44.48 53.85 -35.34
CA TRP A 109 45.08 52.88 -34.41
C TRP A 109 44.42 52.89 -33.03
N ALA A 110 44.16 54.06 -32.45
CA ALA A 110 43.49 54.19 -31.16
C ALA A 110 42.05 53.68 -31.22
N THR A 111 41.33 53.97 -32.32
CA THR A 111 39.98 53.44 -32.55
C THR A 111 40.00 51.93 -32.73
N PHE A 112 40.99 51.38 -33.44
CA PHE A 112 41.19 49.93 -33.57
C PHE A 112 41.40 49.25 -32.22
N LEU A 113 42.29 49.80 -31.38
CA LEU A 113 42.61 49.21 -30.08
C LEU A 113 41.40 49.26 -29.13
N LEU A 114 40.67 50.36 -29.12
CA LEU A 114 39.42 50.50 -28.36
C LEU A 114 38.33 49.53 -28.89
N ALA A 115 38.18 49.42 -30.21
CA ALA A 115 37.26 48.49 -30.84
C ALA A 115 37.59 47.04 -30.50
N ALA A 116 38.87 46.66 -30.54
CA ALA A 116 39.34 45.32 -30.23
C ALA A 116 39.09 44.95 -28.76
N ILE A 117 39.30 45.88 -27.82
CA ILE A 117 39.01 45.65 -26.39
C ILE A 117 37.51 45.46 -26.17
N ILE A 118 36.67 46.33 -26.74
CA ILE A 118 35.21 46.22 -26.60
C ILE A 118 34.72 44.90 -27.22
N ALA A 119 35.16 44.58 -28.43
CA ALA A 119 34.80 43.34 -29.11
C ALA A 119 35.27 42.11 -28.33
N ALA A 120 36.49 42.12 -27.78
CA ALA A 120 37.00 41.02 -26.96
C ALA A 120 36.17 40.81 -25.68
N VAL A 121 35.83 41.88 -24.96
CA VAL A 121 34.97 41.80 -23.76
C VAL A 121 33.60 41.23 -24.11
N VAL A 122 32.98 41.72 -25.19
CA VAL A 122 31.66 41.24 -25.63
C VAL A 122 31.71 39.77 -26.06
N CYS A 123 32.74 39.35 -26.80
CA CYS A 123 32.90 37.95 -27.22
C CYS A 123 33.14 37.02 -26.02
N VAL A 124 33.91 37.44 -25.01
CA VAL A 124 34.12 36.66 -23.79
C VAL A 124 32.81 36.49 -23.01
N VAL A 125 32.05 37.57 -22.82
CA VAL A 125 30.74 37.50 -22.15
C VAL A 125 29.78 36.62 -22.94
N ALA A 126 29.70 36.79 -24.25
CA ALA A 126 28.86 35.97 -25.13
C ALA A 126 29.24 34.48 -25.03
N PHE A 127 30.52 34.14 -25.03
CA PHE A 127 31.01 32.77 -24.86
C PHE A 127 30.55 32.14 -23.55
N PHE A 128 30.69 32.85 -22.42
CA PHE A 128 30.24 32.35 -21.12
C PHE A 128 28.71 32.18 -21.06
N VAL A 129 27.95 33.14 -21.59
CA VAL A 129 26.48 33.05 -21.63
C VAL A 129 26.03 31.87 -22.51
N THR A 130 26.59 31.73 -23.71
CA THR A 130 26.26 30.60 -24.60
C THR A 130 26.61 29.26 -23.96
N THR A 131 27.76 29.15 -23.30
CA THR A 131 28.17 27.92 -22.61
C THR A 131 27.24 27.61 -21.43
N TRP A 132 26.82 28.63 -20.66
CA TRP A 132 25.88 28.47 -19.55
C TRP A 132 24.48 28.05 -20.03
N VAL A 133 23.95 28.69 -21.07
CA VAL A 133 22.64 28.35 -21.67
C VAL A 133 22.65 26.94 -22.23
N LEU A 134 23.65 26.56 -23.01
CA LEU A 134 23.79 25.21 -23.57
C LEU A 134 23.94 24.16 -22.45
N GLY A 135 24.70 24.46 -21.40
CA GLY A 135 24.84 23.58 -20.25
C GLY A 135 23.54 23.40 -19.47
N HIS A 136 22.76 24.47 -19.29
CA HIS A 136 21.47 24.40 -18.60
C HIS A 136 20.41 23.66 -19.42
N GLN A 137 20.33 23.92 -20.73
CA GLN A 137 19.44 23.21 -21.65
C GLN A 137 19.80 21.73 -21.77
N GLY A 138 21.10 21.41 -21.87
CA GLY A 138 21.57 20.02 -21.88
C GLY A 138 21.19 19.29 -20.59
N LYS A 139 21.35 19.94 -19.44
CA LYS A 139 20.94 19.38 -18.15
C LYS A 139 19.43 19.08 -18.10
N GLN A 140 18.58 20.03 -18.51
CA GLN A 140 17.12 19.83 -18.53
C GLN A 140 16.66 18.71 -19.48
N GLN A 141 17.35 18.51 -20.60
CA GLN A 141 17.04 17.40 -21.52
C GLN A 141 17.53 16.05 -21.01
N SER A 142 18.61 16.03 -20.23
CA SER A 142 19.18 14.81 -19.65
C SER A 142 18.51 14.35 -18.34
N GLU A 143 17.79 15.24 -17.66
CA GLU A 143 17.13 14.91 -16.40
C GLU A 143 15.79 14.22 -16.63
N ASP A 144 15.55 13.15 -15.87
CA ASP A 144 14.26 12.48 -15.80
C ASP A 144 13.20 13.46 -15.28
N GLU A 145 12.09 13.55 -15.99
CA GLU A 145 11.01 14.45 -15.63
C GLU A 145 9.86 13.64 -15.03
N VAL A 146 9.48 13.96 -13.78
CA VAL A 146 8.34 13.31 -13.13
C VAL A 146 7.06 13.96 -13.63
N THR A 147 6.27 13.25 -14.42
CA THR A 147 5.04 13.76 -15.04
C THR A 147 3.81 13.51 -14.20
N GLY A 148 3.83 12.53 -13.30
CA GLY A 148 2.68 12.17 -12.49
C GLY A 148 2.96 11.11 -11.42
N GLY A 149 1.93 10.81 -10.62
CA GLY A 149 1.97 9.82 -9.55
C GLY A 149 2.41 10.37 -8.20
N ARG A 150 2.69 9.47 -7.25
CA ARG A 150 3.15 9.84 -5.91
C ARG A 150 4.64 10.13 -5.90
N GLU A 151 5.09 10.92 -4.93
CA GLU A 151 6.51 11.09 -4.63
C GLU A 151 6.90 10.27 -3.40
N LEU A 152 8.18 9.85 -3.32
CA LEU A 152 8.80 9.26 -2.14
C LEU A 152 9.87 10.21 -1.59
N THR A 153 9.94 10.37 -0.27
CA THR A 153 10.99 11.15 0.39
C THR A 153 11.49 10.48 1.66
N ASP A 154 12.80 10.57 1.90
CA ASP A 154 13.44 10.09 3.13
C ASP A 154 13.50 11.19 4.22
N ASP A 155 13.01 12.41 3.94
CA ASP A 155 12.99 13.53 4.88
C ASP A 155 11.56 13.85 5.37
N PRO A 156 11.16 13.34 6.56
CA PRO A 156 9.89 13.68 7.18
C PRO A 156 9.65 15.19 7.32
N LYS A 157 10.71 16.01 7.46
CA LYS A 157 10.59 17.45 7.66
C LYS A 157 10.13 18.17 6.40
N ARG A 158 10.41 17.63 5.20
CA ARG A 158 9.89 18.16 3.94
C ARG A 158 8.36 18.11 3.94
N VAL A 159 7.79 16.95 4.24
CA VAL A 159 6.32 16.78 4.34
C VAL A 159 5.75 17.58 5.51
N ALA A 160 6.45 17.63 6.66
CA ALA A 160 6.03 18.47 7.78
C ALA A 160 5.93 19.97 7.42
N LYS A 161 6.85 20.49 6.58
CA LYS A 161 6.79 21.87 6.08
C LYS A 161 5.61 22.07 5.11
N MET A 162 5.34 21.09 4.24
CA MET A 162 4.16 21.13 3.36
C MET A 162 2.87 21.19 4.18
N LEU A 163 2.71 20.28 5.15
CA LEU A 163 1.54 20.25 6.04
C LEU A 163 1.37 21.54 6.84
N LYS A 164 2.47 22.17 7.28
CA LYS A 164 2.42 23.47 7.96
C LYS A 164 2.02 24.60 7.03
N ARG A 165 2.56 24.65 5.81
CA ARG A 165 2.20 25.64 4.79
C ARG A 165 0.73 25.57 4.46
N ASP A 166 0.20 24.35 4.36
CA ASP A 166 -1.20 24.09 3.99
C ASP A 166 -2.15 24.22 5.20
N GLY A 167 -1.64 24.51 6.42
CA GLY A 167 -2.45 24.65 7.64
C GLY A 167 -3.01 23.33 8.20
N MET A 168 -2.49 22.20 7.71
CA MET A 168 -3.01 20.85 7.96
C MET A 168 -2.12 20.00 8.88
N ALA A 169 -1.10 20.56 9.51
CA ALA A 169 -0.26 19.82 10.45
C ALA A 169 -1.00 19.53 11.78
N SER A 170 -1.13 18.24 12.13
CA SER A 170 -1.61 17.79 13.44
C SER A 170 -0.50 17.91 14.50
N ASP A 171 -0.90 17.97 15.78
CA ASP A 171 0.00 17.83 16.93
C ASP A 171 0.43 16.38 17.18
N ILE A 172 -0.30 15.39 16.65
CA ILE A 172 0.13 13.98 16.64
C ILE A 172 1.20 13.77 15.57
N LYS A 173 2.28 13.07 15.94
CA LYS A 173 3.41 12.78 15.05
C LYS A 173 3.83 11.33 15.12
N ILE A 174 4.23 10.79 13.97
CA ILE A 174 4.98 9.54 13.87
C ILE A 174 6.45 9.91 13.65
N GLY A 175 7.21 9.96 14.75
CA GLY A 175 8.58 10.48 14.70
C GLY A 175 8.58 11.99 14.42
N ASP A 176 9.27 12.39 13.36
CA ASP A 176 9.33 13.79 12.93
C ASP A 176 8.20 14.18 11.96
N LEU A 177 7.40 13.21 11.48
CA LEU A 177 6.27 13.45 10.57
C LEU A 177 4.99 13.77 11.35
N PRO A 178 4.43 14.99 11.27
CA PRO A 178 3.08 15.24 11.75
C PRO A 178 2.05 14.53 10.88
N LEU A 179 0.99 14.04 11.50
CA LEU A 179 -0.19 13.58 10.78
C LEU A 179 -0.94 14.77 10.17
N ILE A 180 -1.90 14.46 9.29
CA ILE A 180 -2.85 15.47 8.80
C ILE A 180 -3.86 15.76 9.91
N LYS A 181 -4.18 17.03 10.12
CA LYS A 181 -5.18 17.49 11.09
C LYS A 181 -6.51 16.78 10.83
N ASN A 182 -7.09 16.17 11.87
CA ASN A 182 -8.34 15.42 11.80
C ASN A 182 -8.30 14.20 10.86
N SER A 183 -7.11 13.70 10.50
CA SER A 183 -6.99 12.41 9.81
C SER A 183 -7.10 11.23 10.77
N GLU A 184 -7.11 11.45 12.10
CA GLU A 184 -7.20 10.37 13.07
C GLU A 184 -8.50 9.57 12.95
N ILE A 185 -9.60 10.27 12.64
CA ILE A 185 -10.94 9.71 12.35
C ILE A 185 -11.04 9.09 10.94
N GLN A 186 -9.94 9.03 10.20
CA GLN A 186 -9.83 8.31 8.91
C GLN A 186 -9.01 7.02 9.04
N ASN A 187 -8.76 6.59 10.28
CA ASN A 187 -8.21 5.30 10.65
C ASN A 187 -6.78 5.03 10.16
N PHE A 188 -6.17 4.01 10.77
CA PHE A 188 -4.79 3.65 10.57
C PHE A 188 -4.65 2.16 10.31
N CYS A 189 -3.86 1.82 9.30
CA CYS A 189 -3.41 0.45 9.03
C CYS A 189 -1.89 0.37 9.25
N LEU A 190 -1.46 -0.51 10.16
CA LEU A 190 -0.05 -0.83 10.41
C LEU A 190 0.23 -2.21 9.85
N HIS A 191 0.90 -2.28 8.72
CA HIS A 191 1.15 -3.54 8.02
C HIS A 191 2.62 -3.96 8.16
N GLY A 192 2.89 -5.21 8.55
CA GLY A 192 4.23 -5.81 8.48
C GLY A 192 4.43 -7.01 9.39
N THR A 193 5.62 -7.63 9.30
CA THR A 193 5.93 -8.87 10.04
C THR A 193 6.10 -8.66 11.56
N VAL A 194 6.21 -9.75 12.32
CA VAL A 194 6.47 -9.73 13.77
C VAL A 194 7.84 -9.07 14.05
N GLY A 195 7.93 -8.26 15.11
CA GLY A 195 9.18 -7.60 15.50
C GLY A 195 9.59 -6.39 14.65
N SER A 196 8.87 -6.09 13.57
CA SER A 196 9.23 -5.01 12.63
C SER A 196 9.05 -3.58 13.18
N GLY A 197 8.27 -3.40 14.25
CA GLY A 197 8.06 -2.10 14.91
C GLY A 197 6.61 -1.60 15.00
N LYS A 198 5.62 -2.38 14.56
CA LYS A 198 4.18 -2.03 14.63
C LYS A 198 3.75 -1.54 16.02
N SER A 199 4.05 -2.32 17.06
CA SER A 199 3.67 -1.99 18.43
C SER A 199 4.33 -0.69 18.91
N GLU A 200 5.53 -0.32 18.44
CA GLU A 200 6.15 0.97 18.77
C GLU A 200 5.39 2.15 18.15
N ALA A 201 4.90 2.01 16.91
CA ALA A 201 4.04 3.02 16.30
C ALA A 201 2.72 3.18 17.06
N ILE A 202 2.07 2.07 17.44
CA ILE A 202 0.86 2.07 18.29
C ILE A 202 1.13 2.82 19.60
N ARG A 203 2.21 2.47 20.30
CA ARG A 203 2.54 3.10 21.60
C ARG A 203 2.78 4.59 21.49
N ARG A 204 3.35 5.07 20.38
CA ARG A 204 3.53 6.52 20.15
C ARG A 204 2.19 7.21 20.03
N LEU A 205 1.24 6.65 19.28
CA LEU A 205 -0.12 7.18 19.19
C LEU A 205 -0.83 7.14 20.55
N MET A 206 -0.69 6.04 21.30
CA MET A 206 -1.23 5.91 22.65
C MET A 206 -0.69 6.98 23.61
N ASN A 207 0.59 7.35 23.52
CA ASN A 207 1.16 8.45 24.32
C ASN A 207 0.43 9.78 24.07
N TYR A 208 0.11 10.09 22.81
CA TYR A 208 -0.66 11.28 22.46
C TYR A 208 -2.08 11.20 23.00
N ALA A 209 -2.77 10.08 22.80
CA ALA A 209 -4.11 9.86 23.33
C ALA A 209 -4.15 10.05 24.86
N ARG A 210 -3.18 9.50 25.60
CA ARG A 210 -3.11 9.64 27.06
C ARG A 210 -2.85 11.08 27.48
N LYS A 211 -1.95 11.77 26.77
CA LYS A 211 -1.60 13.17 27.04
C LYS A 211 -2.79 14.11 26.81
N ARG A 212 -3.58 13.87 25.76
CA ARG A 212 -4.80 14.63 25.47
C ARG A 212 -5.96 14.30 26.42
N GLY A 213 -5.95 13.11 27.02
CA GLY A 213 -7.04 12.64 27.88
C GLY A 213 -8.16 11.93 27.11
N ASP A 214 -7.88 11.53 25.86
CA ASP A 214 -8.82 10.85 24.98
C ASP A 214 -9.27 9.51 25.59
N MET A 215 -10.50 9.09 25.27
CA MET A 215 -10.99 7.76 25.61
C MET A 215 -10.32 6.72 24.71
N VAL A 216 -9.87 5.61 25.30
CA VAL A 216 -9.12 4.59 24.56
C VAL A 216 -9.59 3.20 24.95
N ILE A 217 -9.82 2.36 23.94
CA ILE A 217 -10.01 0.92 24.05
C ILE A 217 -8.78 0.25 23.45
N VAL A 218 -8.14 -0.61 24.23
CA VAL A 218 -6.93 -1.33 23.82
C VAL A 218 -7.23 -2.81 23.79
N TYR A 219 -7.17 -3.41 22.60
CA TYR A 219 -7.10 -4.85 22.46
C TYR A 219 -5.64 -5.32 22.60
N ASP A 220 -5.36 -6.04 23.69
CA ASP A 220 -4.02 -6.46 24.10
C ASP A 220 -3.93 -7.99 24.26
N ARG A 221 -3.55 -8.69 23.18
CA ARG A 221 -3.42 -10.15 23.17
C ARG A 221 -2.34 -10.70 24.13
N SER A 222 -1.35 -9.88 24.50
CA SER A 222 -0.15 -10.32 25.22
C SER A 222 0.08 -9.59 26.54
N CYS A 223 -0.89 -8.78 26.98
CA CYS A 223 -0.80 -7.93 28.19
C CYS A 223 0.42 -6.96 28.20
N GLU A 224 0.98 -6.62 27.03
CA GLU A 224 2.18 -5.78 26.93
C GLU A 224 1.85 -4.28 27.12
N PHE A 225 0.67 -3.86 26.68
CA PHE A 225 0.20 -2.49 26.86
C PHE A 225 -0.29 -2.25 28.29
N VAL A 226 -0.96 -3.23 28.91
CA VAL A 226 -1.38 -3.19 30.33
C VAL A 226 -0.18 -2.85 31.22
N LYS A 227 0.93 -3.56 31.04
CA LYS A 227 2.18 -3.38 31.78
C LYS A 227 2.74 -1.94 31.75
N SER A 228 2.52 -1.23 30.65
CA SER A 228 3.14 0.08 30.39
C SER A 228 2.18 1.26 30.62
N TYR A 229 0.86 1.04 30.57
CA TYR A 229 -0.13 2.12 30.51
C TYR A 229 -1.27 2.02 31.53
N TYR A 230 -1.46 0.87 32.18
CA TYR A 230 -2.62 0.68 33.06
C TYR A 230 -2.51 1.52 34.34
N ASP A 231 -3.51 2.36 34.57
CA ASP A 231 -3.71 3.11 35.81
C ASP A 231 -4.97 2.61 36.54
N PRO A 232 -4.84 1.94 37.70
CA PRO A 232 -5.98 1.39 38.43
C PRO A 232 -6.97 2.45 38.94
N ALA A 233 -6.58 3.73 39.03
CA ALA A 233 -7.46 4.80 39.49
C ALA A 233 -8.53 5.17 38.46
N THR A 234 -8.23 5.05 37.16
CA THR A 234 -9.11 5.49 36.07
C THR A 234 -9.48 4.40 35.09
N ASP A 235 -8.60 3.42 34.90
CA ASP A 235 -8.70 2.45 33.82
C ASP A 235 -9.39 1.15 34.28
N LYS A 236 -9.95 0.43 33.32
CA LYS A 236 -10.64 -0.84 33.53
C LYS A 236 -10.00 -1.94 32.69
N ILE A 237 -9.97 -3.16 33.24
CA ILE A 237 -9.48 -4.35 32.54
C ILE A 237 -10.67 -5.28 32.31
N LEU A 238 -10.79 -5.80 31.09
CA LEU A 238 -11.66 -6.90 30.74
C LEU A 238 -10.79 -8.07 30.29
N ASN A 239 -10.60 -9.02 31.20
CA ASN A 239 -9.89 -10.28 30.97
C ASN A 239 -10.45 -11.29 31.97
N PRO A 240 -11.20 -12.33 31.53
CA PRO A 240 -11.92 -13.20 32.45
C PRO A 240 -11.03 -13.91 33.49
N LEU A 241 -9.75 -14.10 33.17
CA LEU A 241 -8.78 -14.78 34.01
C LEU A 241 -7.92 -13.82 34.84
N ASP A 242 -8.07 -12.49 34.70
CA ASP A 242 -7.35 -11.51 35.50
C ASP A 242 -8.15 -11.13 36.75
N ALA A 243 -7.51 -11.11 37.92
CA ALA A 243 -8.15 -10.76 39.18
C ALA A 243 -8.69 -9.31 39.19
N ARG A 244 -8.13 -8.43 38.35
CA ARG A 244 -8.56 -7.02 38.19
C ARG A 244 -9.70 -6.86 37.18
N CYS A 245 -10.22 -7.95 36.62
CA CYS A 245 -11.33 -7.89 35.66
C CYS A 245 -12.51 -7.12 36.26
N ALA A 246 -12.99 -6.10 35.55
CA ALA A 246 -14.19 -5.39 35.93
C ALA A 246 -15.37 -6.37 35.98
N ALA A 247 -16.31 -6.12 36.90
CA ALA A 247 -17.54 -6.89 37.07
C ALA A 247 -18.52 -6.63 35.92
N TRP A 248 -18.14 -7.02 34.70
CA TRP A 248 -18.95 -6.82 33.51
C TRP A 248 -20.26 -7.60 33.65
N ASP A 249 -21.40 -6.92 33.44
CA ASP A 249 -22.74 -7.49 33.59
C ASP A 249 -23.45 -7.52 32.22
N LEU A 250 -23.56 -8.73 31.65
CA LEU A 250 -24.23 -8.99 30.37
C LEU A 250 -25.66 -8.43 30.35
N TRP A 251 -26.42 -8.60 31.41
CA TRP A 251 -27.84 -8.19 31.46
C TRP A 251 -28.04 -6.69 31.69
N ARG A 252 -27.01 -5.98 32.16
CA ARG A 252 -26.99 -4.52 32.16
C ARG A 252 -26.47 -3.95 30.85
N GLU A 253 -25.57 -4.66 30.17
CA GLU A 253 -25.07 -4.31 28.84
C GLU A 253 -26.18 -4.39 27.78
N CYS A 254 -27.02 -5.42 27.85
CA CYS A 254 -28.13 -5.65 26.92
C CYS A 254 -29.45 -5.15 27.52
N LEU A 255 -30.12 -4.18 26.90
CA LEU A 255 -31.40 -3.67 27.39
C LEU A 255 -32.60 -4.28 26.67
N THR A 256 -32.41 -4.73 25.44
CA THR A 256 -33.45 -5.22 24.54
C THR A 256 -33.05 -6.55 23.91
N GLN A 257 -34.03 -7.31 23.37
CA GLN A 257 -33.74 -8.57 22.67
C GLN A 257 -32.73 -8.41 21.52
N PRO A 258 -32.83 -7.38 20.65
CA PRO A 258 -31.82 -7.14 19.62
C PRO A 258 -30.40 -7.00 20.17
N ASP A 259 -30.20 -6.44 21.37
CA ASP A 259 -28.86 -6.34 21.96
C ASP A 259 -28.26 -7.74 22.19
N PHE A 260 -29.06 -8.69 22.68
CA PHE A 260 -28.63 -10.08 22.88
C PHE A 260 -28.35 -10.77 21.53
N ASP A 261 -29.20 -10.54 20.52
CA ASP A 261 -29.01 -11.09 19.18
C ASP A 261 -27.69 -10.61 18.56
N ASN A 262 -27.41 -9.31 18.68
CA ASN A 262 -26.19 -8.68 18.16
C ASN A 262 -24.91 -9.24 18.80
N ILE A 263 -24.93 -9.43 20.11
CA ILE A 263 -23.79 -9.97 20.86
C ILE A 263 -23.59 -11.44 20.53
N SER A 264 -24.68 -12.20 20.34
CA SER A 264 -24.63 -13.60 19.90
C SER A 264 -23.96 -13.77 18.53
N ASN A 265 -24.15 -12.80 17.62
CA ASN A 265 -23.53 -12.82 16.29
C ASN A 265 -22.00 -12.82 16.33
N THR A 266 -21.42 -12.18 17.34
CA THR A 266 -19.96 -12.13 17.52
C THR A 266 -19.45 -13.30 18.37
N LEU A 267 -20.20 -13.68 19.40
CA LEU A 267 -19.84 -14.80 20.27
C LEU A 267 -19.75 -16.12 19.47
N ILE A 268 -20.72 -16.35 18.59
CA ILE A 268 -20.83 -17.52 17.73
C ILE A 268 -20.63 -17.05 16.27
N PRO A 269 -19.40 -17.00 15.74
CA PRO A 269 -19.15 -16.55 14.37
C PRO A 269 -19.76 -17.52 13.35
N MET A 270 -20.18 -16.97 12.20
CA MET A 270 -20.60 -17.78 11.05
C MET A 270 -19.37 -18.11 10.20
N GLY A 271 -19.17 -19.40 9.92
CA GLY A 271 -18.19 -19.86 8.96
C GLY A 271 -18.62 -19.56 7.52
N THR A 272 -17.68 -19.52 6.59
CA THR A 272 -17.95 -19.34 5.15
C THR A 272 -18.33 -20.64 4.45
N LYS A 273 -17.99 -21.79 5.05
CA LYS A 273 -18.19 -23.14 4.47
C LYS A 273 -19.22 -24.00 5.21
N GLU A 274 -19.55 -23.64 6.45
CA GLU A 274 -20.49 -24.40 7.29
C GLU A 274 -21.92 -23.92 7.03
N ASP A 275 -22.89 -24.83 7.14
CA ASP A 275 -24.31 -24.50 6.98
C ASP A 275 -24.75 -23.48 8.04
N PRO A 276 -25.21 -22.27 7.64
CA PRO A 276 -25.59 -21.19 8.56
C PRO A 276 -26.68 -21.57 9.57
N PHE A 277 -27.47 -22.61 9.28
CA PHE A 277 -28.51 -23.09 10.18
C PHE A 277 -27.97 -23.44 11.57
N TRP A 278 -26.80 -24.08 11.67
CA TRP A 278 -26.29 -24.59 12.95
C TRP A 278 -25.83 -23.46 13.87
N GLN A 279 -25.03 -22.53 13.35
CA GLN A 279 -24.56 -21.37 14.12
C GLN A 279 -25.73 -20.41 14.37
N GLY A 280 -26.61 -20.21 13.39
CA GLY A 280 -27.82 -19.40 13.53
C GLY A 280 -28.73 -19.91 14.65
N SER A 281 -28.97 -21.22 14.72
CA SER A 281 -29.76 -21.82 15.79
C SER A 281 -29.08 -21.67 17.16
N GLY A 282 -27.75 -21.84 17.21
CA GLY A 282 -26.97 -21.61 18.43
C GLY A 282 -27.06 -20.17 18.95
N ARG A 283 -27.00 -19.18 18.04
CA ARG A 283 -27.19 -17.75 18.35
C ARG A 283 -28.56 -17.48 18.96
N THR A 284 -29.62 -17.97 18.33
CA THR A 284 -31.00 -17.81 18.82
C THR A 284 -31.18 -18.42 20.20
N ILE A 285 -30.70 -19.64 20.42
CA ILE A 285 -30.76 -20.29 21.75
C ILE A 285 -30.02 -19.47 22.80
N PHE A 286 -28.81 -18.99 22.50
CA PHE A 286 -28.03 -18.17 23.42
C PHE A 286 -28.75 -16.86 23.77
N ALA A 287 -29.21 -16.12 22.75
CA ALA A 287 -29.83 -14.82 22.91
C ALA A 287 -31.14 -14.91 23.72
N GLU A 288 -32.03 -15.84 23.39
CA GLU A 288 -33.29 -16.06 24.10
C GLU A 288 -33.07 -16.51 25.54
N ALA A 289 -32.16 -17.46 25.77
CA ALA A 289 -31.85 -17.92 27.12
C ALA A 289 -31.28 -16.80 28.00
N ALA A 290 -30.34 -16.01 27.45
CA ALA A 290 -29.74 -14.89 28.17
C ALA A 290 -30.77 -13.78 28.46
N TYR A 291 -31.67 -13.50 27.50
CA TYR A 291 -32.74 -12.53 27.66
C TYR A 291 -33.76 -12.94 28.72
N LEU A 292 -34.24 -14.20 28.70
CA LEU A 292 -35.15 -14.72 29.71
C LEU A 292 -34.51 -14.66 31.12
N MET A 293 -33.24 -15.03 31.23
CA MET A 293 -32.49 -15.02 32.49
C MET A 293 -32.32 -13.64 33.10
N ARG A 294 -32.53 -12.57 32.34
CA ARG A 294 -32.53 -11.21 32.87
C ARG A 294 -33.50 -11.01 34.03
N ASN A 295 -34.64 -11.70 33.99
CA ASN A 295 -35.73 -11.60 34.97
C ASN A 295 -35.55 -12.56 36.17
N ASP A 296 -34.55 -13.43 36.13
CA ASP A 296 -34.25 -14.33 37.24
C ASP A 296 -33.58 -13.57 38.39
N LYS A 297 -34.08 -13.78 39.62
CA LYS A 297 -33.52 -13.14 40.83
C LYS A 297 -32.10 -13.62 41.15
N ASP A 298 -31.76 -14.84 40.74
CA ASP A 298 -30.51 -15.56 40.95
C ASP A 298 -29.66 -15.65 39.68
N ARG A 299 -29.84 -14.70 38.73
CA ARG A 299 -29.07 -14.67 37.49
C ARG A 299 -27.56 -14.60 37.78
N SER A 300 -26.79 -15.42 37.07
CA SER A 300 -25.33 -15.49 37.18
C SER A 300 -24.76 -16.17 35.93
N TYR A 301 -23.49 -15.93 35.63
CA TYR A 301 -22.81 -16.62 34.54
C TYR A 301 -22.79 -18.13 34.77
N SER A 302 -22.68 -18.58 36.03
CA SER A 302 -22.75 -20.00 36.38
C SER A 302 -24.11 -20.59 36.00
N LYS A 303 -25.22 -19.93 36.36
CA LYS A 303 -26.56 -20.37 35.99
C LYS A 303 -26.78 -20.36 34.48
N LEU A 304 -26.27 -19.35 33.77
CA LEU A 304 -26.37 -19.25 32.31
C LEU A 304 -25.67 -20.42 31.63
N VAL A 305 -24.42 -20.65 32.01
CA VAL A 305 -23.62 -21.76 31.49
C VAL A 305 -24.25 -23.10 31.86
N ASP A 306 -24.70 -23.30 33.10
CA ASP A 306 -25.38 -24.54 33.53
C ASP A 306 -26.71 -24.80 32.83
N THR A 307 -27.41 -23.75 32.40
CA THR A 307 -28.67 -23.88 31.66
C THR A 307 -28.40 -24.26 30.22
N LEU A 308 -27.53 -23.52 29.53
CA LEU A 308 -27.15 -23.77 28.14
C LEU A 308 -26.41 -25.11 27.99
N LEU A 309 -25.48 -25.36 28.91
CA LEU A 309 -24.64 -26.54 28.97
C LEU A 309 -25.18 -27.64 29.90
N SER A 310 -26.46 -27.60 30.27
CA SER A 310 -27.14 -28.65 31.05
C SER A 310 -26.97 -30.04 30.44
N ILE A 311 -26.66 -31.07 31.23
CA ILE A 311 -26.60 -32.46 30.73
C ILE A 311 -27.97 -32.85 30.14
N LYS A 312 -29.07 -32.53 30.83
CA LYS A 312 -30.44 -32.85 30.42
C LYS A 312 -31.00 -31.80 29.47
N ILE A 313 -31.41 -32.21 28.26
CA ILE A 313 -32.05 -31.35 27.25
C ILE A 313 -33.41 -30.83 27.74
N GLU A 314 -34.09 -31.59 28.58
CA GLU A 314 -35.39 -31.27 29.16
C GLU A 314 -35.34 -29.98 29.99
N LYS A 315 -34.22 -29.73 30.68
CA LYS A 315 -34.02 -28.50 31.46
C LYS A 315 -33.95 -27.29 30.53
N LEU A 316 -33.22 -27.40 29.42
CA LEU A 316 -33.12 -26.34 28.42
C LEU A 316 -34.46 -26.12 27.70
N ARG A 317 -35.15 -27.20 27.32
CA ARG A 317 -36.52 -27.17 26.77
C ARG A 317 -37.48 -26.44 27.71
N ALA A 318 -37.49 -26.80 28.99
CA ALA A 318 -38.35 -26.18 29.99
C ALA A 318 -38.06 -24.68 30.15
N TYR A 319 -36.79 -24.28 30.11
CA TYR A 319 -36.38 -22.88 30.22
C TYR A 319 -36.80 -22.06 28.98
N LEU A 320 -36.71 -22.64 27.79
CA LEU A 320 -37.03 -21.98 26.52
C LEU A 320 -38.49 -22.11 26.08
N LYS A 321 -39.35 -22.80 26.83
CA LYS A 321 -40.71 -23.22 26.41
C LYS A 321 -41.57 -22.11 25.80
N ASN A 322 -41.43 -20.87 26.28
CA ASN A 322 -42.23 -19.72 25.84
C ASN A 322 -41.42 -18.74 24.97
N SER A 323 -40.33 -19.19 24.36
CA SER A 323 -39.47 -18.39 23.48
C SER A 323 -39.53 -18.91 22.04
N PRO A 324 -39.20 -18.07 21.04
CA PRO A 324 -38.99 -18.52 19.67
C PRO A 324 -37.97 -19.67 19.54
N ALA A 325 -37.01 -19.77 20.47
CA ALA A 325 -36.01 -20.85 20.48
C ALA A 325 -36.57 -22.22 20.93
N ALA A 326 -37.81 -22.30 21.44
CA ALA A 326 -38.42 -23.56 21.87
C ALA A 326 -38.42 -24.61 20.75
N ASN A 327 -38.75 -24.18 19.53
CA ASN A 327 -38.83 -25.05 18.35
C ASN A 327 -37.48 -25.68 17.99
N LEU A 328 -36.36 -25.06 18.38
CA LEU A 328 -34.99 -25.54 18.10
C LEU A 328 -34.51 -26.60 19.10
N VAL A 329 -35.25 -26.78 20.19
CA VAL A 329 -34.94 -27.74 21.24
C VAL A 329 -36.05 -28.77 21.44
N GLU A 330 -37.10 -28.82 20.61
CA GLU A 330 -38.22 -29.75 20.78
C GLU A 330 -37.82 -31.23 20.83
N GLU A 331 -38.65 -32.04 21.50
CA GLU A 331 -38.46 -33.50 21.61
C GLU A 331 -38.49 -34.21 20.26
N LYS A 332 -39.33 -33.75 19.33
CA LYS A 332 -39.44 -34.32 17.98
C LYS A 332 -38.18 -34.16 17.13
N ILE A 333 -37.31 -33.20 17.45
CA ILE A 333 -36.08 -32.89 16.72
C ILE A 333 -34.83 -33.11 17.58
N GLU A 334 -34.89 -34.05 18.52
CA GLU A 334 -33.84 -34.27 19.52
C GLU A 334 -32.43 -34.41 18.93
N LYS A 335 -32.27 -35.18 17.84
CA LYS A 335 -30.96 -35.31 17.17
C LYS A 335 -30.42 -33.96 16.65
N THR A 336 -31.28 -33.16 16.04
CA THR A 336 -30.93 -31.81 15.56
C THR A 336 -30.59 -30.88 16.72
N ALA A 337 -31.38 -30.94 17.81
CA ALA A 337 -31.13 -30.16 19.01
C ALA A 337 -29.78 -30.52 19.66
N ILE A 338 -29.38 -31.79 19.65
CA ILE A 338 -28.06 -32.24 20.12
C ILE A 338 -26.94 -31.62 19.26
N SER A 339 -27.07 -31.64 17.94
CA SER A 339 -26.08 -31.02 17.03
C SER A 339 -25.97 -29.49 17.22
N ILE A 340 -27.10 -28.78 17.34
CA ILE A 340 -27.11 -27.33 17.62
C ILE A 340 -26.40 -27.05 18.95
N ARG A 341 -26.62 -27.89 19.97
CA ARG A 341 -25.97 -27.74 21.28
C ARG A 341 -24.48 -28.03 21.25
N ALA A 342 -24.01 -28.95 20.41
CA ALA A 342 -22.58 -29.18 20.22
C ALA A 342 -21.89 -27.90 19.70
N VAL A 343 -22.50 -27.24 18.71
CA VAL A 343 -22.04 -25.93 18.20
C VAL A 343 -22.06 -24.87 19.29
N LEU A 344 -23.17 -24.75 20.02
CA LEU A 344 -23.31 -23.81 21.13
C LEU A 344 -22.22 -24.02 22.20
N THR A 345 -21.93 -25.27 22.54
CA THR A 345 -20.94 -25.64 23.56
C THR A 345 -19.53 -25.16 23.21
N ASN A 346 -19.15 -25.24 21.93
CA ASN A 346 -17.84 -24.81 21.47
C ASN A 346 -17.53 -23.33 21.75
N TYR A 347 -18.55 -22.48 21.74
CA TYR A 347 -18.40 -21.03 21.94
C TYR A 347 -18.79 -20.58 23.34
N VAL A 348 -19.89 -21.09 23.89
CA VAL A 348 -20.40 -20.72 25.23
C VAL A 348 -19.47 -21.19 26.34
N LYS A 349 -18.62 -22.20 26.13
CA LYS A 349 -17.58 -22.57 27.11
C LYS A 349 -16.68 -21.40 27.50
N ALA A 350 -16.51 -20.38 26.65
CA ALA A 350 -15.73 -19.19 26.98
C ALA A 350 -16.41 -18.32 28.07
N ILE A 351 -17.75 -18.35 28.15
CA ILE A 351 -18.53 -17.61 29.17
C ILE A 351 -18.29 -18.17 30.57
N ARG A 352 -17.91 -19.45 30.71
CA ARG A 352 -17.61 -20.04 32.02
C ARG A 352 -16.51 -19.27 32.77
N TYR A 353 -15.56 -18.67 32.05
CA TYR A 353 -14.48 -17.90 32.67
C TYR A 353 -14.95 -16.57 33.26
N LEU A 354 -16.17 -16.12 32.91
CA LEU A 354 -16.82 -14.96 33.54
C LEU A 354 -17.45 -15.29 34.89
N GLN A 355 -17.58 -16.56 35.26
CA GLN A 355 -18.17 -16.96 36.54
C GLN A 355 -17.46 -16.28 37.71
N GLY A 356 -18.23 -15.62 38.57
CA GLY A 356 -17.78 -14.94 39.78
C GLY A 356 -17.22 -13.53 39.57
N ILE A 357 -17.10 -13.03 38.32
CA ILE A 357 -16.71 -11.62 38.12
C ILE A 357 -17.80 -10.68 38.64
N GLU A 358 -19.04 -11.16 38.78
CA GLU A 358 -20.15 -10.39 39.35
C GLU A 358 -19.85 -9.92 40.79
N GLY A 359 -18.92 -10.59 41.48
CA GLY A 359 -18.44 -10.20 42.81
C GLY A 359 -17.28 -9.20 42.81
N ASN A 360 -16.73 -8.81 41.66
CA ASN A 360 -15.53 -7.94 41.57
C ASN A 360 -15.83 -6.43 41.77
N GLY A 361 -16.76 -6.11 42.66
CA GLY A 361 -17.17 -4.73 42.96
C GLY A 361 -18.41 -4.28 42.18
N GLU A 362 -18.44 -2.99 41.82
CA GLU A 362 -19.62 -2.40 41.15
C GLU A 362 -19.81 -2.94 39.73
N PRO A 363 -21.06 -3.25 39.31
CA PRO A 363 -21.35 -3.72 37.97
C PRO A 363 -20.87 -2.75 36.89
N PHE A 364 -20.21 -3.29 35.89
CA PHE A 364 -19.61 -2.55 34.79
C PHE A 364 -20.30 -2.87 33.46
N THR A 365 -20.51 -1.87 32.61
CA THR A 365 -20.93 -2.04 31.22
C THR A 365 -20.06 -1.17 30.34
N ILE A 366 -19.70 -1.68 29.16
CA ILE A 366 -18.94 -0.94 28.16
C ILE A 366 -19.81 0.22 27.65
N ARG A 367 -21.09 0.00 27.39
CA ARG A 367 -22.04 1.03 26.94
C ARG A 367 -22.08 2.23 27.88
N ASP A 368 -22.33 2.02 29.18
CA ASP A 368 -22.50 3.16 30.10
C ASP A 368 -21.15 3.84 30.38
N TRP A 369 -20.06 3.06 30.39
CA TRP A 369 -18.71 3.61 30.47
C TRP A 369 -18.37 4.51 29.26
N MET A 370 -18.69 4.07 28.04
CA MET A 370 -18.49 4.88 26.82
C MET A 370 -19.37 6.14 26.83
N ARG A 371 -20.64 6.03 27.24
CA ARG A 371 -21.54 7.20 27.39
C ARG A 371 -21.07 8.19 28.45
N GLY A 372 -20.29 7.74 29.43
CA GLY A 372 -19.67 8.58 30.45
C GLY A 372 -18.44 9.37 29.97
N VAL A 373 -18.16 9.41 28.66
CA VAL A 373 -17.05 10.18 28.08
C VAL A 373 -17.14 11.66 28.47
N ARG A 374 -16.00 12.23 28.86
CA ARG A 374 -15.83 13.65 29.14
C ARG A 374 -15.04 14.27 28.00
N GLU A 375 -15.68 15.13 27.21
CA GLU A 375 -15.02 15.76 26.05
C GLU A 375 -13.86 16.69 26.46
N ASP A 376 -14.02 17.41 27.57
CA ASP A 376 -13.00 18.35 28.09
C ASP A 376 -12.19 17.76 29.27
N GLY A 377 -12.27 16.45 29.48
CA GLY A 377 -11.74 15.79 30.67
C GLY A 377 -10.76 14.66 30.37
N LYS A 378 -10.08 14.18 31.42
CA LYS A 378 -9.29 12.95 31.33
C LYS A 378 -10.24 11.74 31.41
N ASN A 379 -10.29 10.98 30.32
CA ASN A 379 -11.03 9.73 30.26
C ASN A 379 -10.15 8.55 30.70
N GLY A 380 -10.79 7.55 31.31
CA GLY A 380 -10.16 6.26 31.59
C GLY A 380 -9.95 5.46 30.31
N TRP A 381 -9.08 4.45 30.37
CA TRP A 381 -8.87 3.50 29.28
C TRP A 381 -9.48 2.15 29.61
N LEU A 382 -9.95 1.44 28.58
CA LEU A 382 -10.46 0.08 28.67
C LEU A 382 -9.47 -0.88 28.02
N PHE A 383 -8.86 -1.75 28.82
CA PHE A 383 -7.97 -2.79 28.32
C PHE A 383 -8.75 -4.10 28.17
N ILE A 384 -9.02 -4.49 26.92
CA ILE A 384 -9.54 -5.81 26.59
C ILE A 384 -8.33 -6.70 26.33
N SER A 385 -7.94 -7.47 27.34
CA SER A 385 -6.68 -8.22 27.32
C SER A 385 -6.88 -9.72 27.41
N SER A 386 -5.85 -10.45 26.99
CA SER A 386 -5.74 -11.89 27.20
C SER A 386 -4.28 -12.28 27.38
N ASN A 387 -4.05 -13.49 27.87
CA ASN A 387 -2.75 -14.12 27.81
C ASN A 387 -2.65 -14.95 26.52
N ALA A 388 -1.48 -14.99 25.89
CA ALA A 388 -1.25 -15.72 24.63
C ALA A 388 -1.63 -17.20 24.75
N ASP A 389 -1.33 -17.83 25.90
CA ASP A 389 -1.59 -19.25 26.17
C ASP A 389 -3.09 -19.56 26.30
N THR A 390 -3.87 -18.62 26.85
CA THR A 390 -5.31 -18.82 27.11
C THR A 390 -6.19 -18.15 26.06
N HIS A 391 -5.59 -17.40 25.13
CA HIS A 391 -6.30 -16.58 24.14
C HIS A 391 -7.32 -17.38 23.34
N ALA A 392 -6.95 -18.58 22.88
CA ALA A 392 -7.85 -19.44 22.10
C ALA A 392 -9.16 -19.77 22.85
N SER A 393 -9.10 -19.94 24.17
CA SER A 393 -10.27 -20.23 25.00
C SER A 393 -11.13 -18.99 25.30
N LEU A 394 -10.52 -17.80 25.32
CA LEU A 394 -11.17 -16.53 25.65
C LEU A 394 -11.61 -15.73 24.41
N LYS A 395 -11.11 -16.11 23.23
CA LYS A 395 -11.36 -15.47 21.94
C LYS A 395 -12.83 -15.11 21.69
N PRO A 396 -13.84 -15.96 21.97
CA PRO A 396 -15.25 -15.60 21.77
C PRO A 396 -15.68 -14.39 22.60
N VAL A 397 -15.32 -14.36 23.89
CA VAL A 397 -15.71 -13.29 24.84
C VAL A 397 -14.96 -11.99 24.55
N ILE A 398 -13.67 -12.09 24.21
CA ILE A 398 -12.84 -10.92 23.85
C ILE A 398 -13.38 -10.26 22.59
N SER A 399 -13.68 -11.05 21.56
CA SER A 399 -14.26 -10.57 20.31
C SER A 399 -15.60 -9.89 20.56
N MET A 400 -16.43 -10.50 21.42
CA MET A 400 -17.72 -9.98 21.84
C MET A 400 -17.59 -8.61 22.54
N TRP A 401 -16.69 -8.45 23.50
CA TRP A 401 -16.47 -7.15 24.17
C TRP A 401 -15.97 -6.07 23.22
N LEU A 402 -15.07 -6.40 22.30
CA LEU A 402 -14.61 -5.41 21.31
C LEU A 402 -15.75 -5.00 20.37
N SER A 403 -16.58 -5.95 19.94
CA SER A 403 -17.77 -5.68 19.12
C SER A 403 -18.78 -4.76 19.83
N ILE A 404 -19.05 -5.02 21.12
CA ILE A 404 -19.88 -4.14 21.96
C ILE A 404 -19.29 -2.73 22.00
N ALA A 405 -17.97 -2.59 22.14
CA ALA A 405 -17.31 -1.29 22.17
C ALA A 405 -17.41 -0.55 20.82
N ILE A 406 -17.18 -1.24 19.70
CA ILE A 406 -17.32 -0.70 18.34
C ILE A 406 -18.75 -0.18 18.12
N ARG A 407 -19.76 -0.97 18.50
CA ARG A 407 -21.17 -0.58 18.37
C ARG A 407 -21.58 0.50 19.37
N GLY A 408 -21.01 0.47 20.57
CA GLY A 408 -21.21 1.46 21.62
C GLY A 408 -20.89 2.88 21.17
N LEU A 409 -19.92 3.03 20.25
CA LEU A 409 -19.56 4.31 19.63
C LEU A 409 -20.77 5.00 18.95
N LEU A 410 -21.60 4.24 18.23
CA LEU A 410 -22.81 4.78 17.58
C LEU A 410 -23.82 5.31 18.61
N GLY A 411 -23.89 4.64 19.77
CA GLY A 411 -24.78 4.99 20.87
C GLY A 411 -24.35 6.22 21.68
N MET A 412 -23.21 6.85 21.36
CA MET A 412 -22.70 8.06 22.02
C MET A 412 -23.17 9.37 21.35
N GLY A 413 -23.86 9.27 20.20
CA GLY A 413 -24.29 10.41 19.40
C GLY A 413 -23.19 11.01 18.51
N GLU A 414 -23.58 11.79 17.51
CA GLU A 414 -22.64 12.38 16.55
C GLU A 414 -21.80 13.48 17.21
N ASN A 415 -20.48 13.34 17.11
CA ASN A 415 -19.51 14.37 17.52
C ASN A 415 -18.19 14.11 16.78
N ARG A 416 -17.82 15.00 15.86
CA ARG A 416 -16.60 14.85 15.05
C ARG A 416 -15.35 15.38 15.74
N ASP A 417 -15.50 16.15 16.82
CA ASP A 417 -14.38 16.70 17.60
C ASP A 417 -13.93 15.73 18.70
N ARG A 418 -14.83 14.86 19.15
CA ARG A 418 -14.53 13.72 20.01
C ARG A 418 -13.49 12.79 19.39
N ARG A 419 -12.65 12.19 20.22
CA ARG A 419 -11.71 11.12 19.83
C ARG A 419 -11.89 9.91 20.74
N VAL A 420 -12.43 8.83 20.19
CA VAL A 420 -12.48 7.50 20.83
C VAL A 420 -11.52 6.60 20.07
N TRP A 421 -10.38 6.28 20.67
CA TRP A 421 -9.38 5.43 20.03
C TRP A 421 -9.64 3.96 20.28
N VAL A 422 -9.49 3.15 19.24
CA VAL A 422 -9.48 1.69 19.35
C VAL A 422 -8.15 1.20 18.78
N PHE A 423 -7.29 0.70 19.65
CA PHE A 423 -6.00 0.12 19.26
C PHE A 423 -6.09 -1.40 19.28
N GLY A 424 -5.72 -2.05 18.17
CA GLY A 424 -5.55 -3.50 18.10
C GLY A 424 -4.27 -3.86 17.36
N ASP A 425 -3.29 -4.43 18.05
CA ASP A 425 -2.00 -4.78 17.42
C ASP A 425 -2.12 -5.94 16.42
N GLU A 426 -3.09 -6.83 16.63
CA GLU A 426 -3.25 -8.00 15.77
C GLU A 426 -4.72 -8.38 15.58
N LEU A 427 -5.41 -7.66 14.70
CA LEU A 427 -6.84 -7.87 14.42
C LEU A 427 -7.18 -9.32 14.01
N PRO A 428 -6.39 -10.03 13.17
CA PRO A 428 -6.72 -11.39 12.72
C PRO A 428 -6.75 -12.46 13.81
N THR A 429 -6.37 -12.13 15.05
CA THR A 429 -6.44 -13.07 16.17
C THR A 429 -7.84 -13.21 16.75
N LEU A 430 -8.75 -12.29 16.42
CA LEU A 430 -10.15 -12.27 16.87
C LEU A 430 -11.05 -13.13 15.97
N HIS A 431 -12.29 -13.38 16.41
CA HIS A 431 -13.32 -13.89 15.52
C HIS A 431 -13.69 -12.82 14.49
N LYS A 432 -14.35 -13.23 13.40
CA LYS A 432 -14.95 -12.28 12.47
C LYS A 432 -15.85 -11.33 13.26
N LEU A 433 -15.60 -10.03 13.15
CA LEU A 433 -16.39 -8.95 13.75
C LEU A 433 -17.24 -8.31 12.65
N PRO A 434 -18.50 -8.72 12.43
CA PRO A 434 -19.33 -8.17 11.36
C PRO A 434 -19.46 -6.65 11.46
N ASP A 435 -19.70 -6.19 12.70
CA ASP A 435 -19.81 -4.78 13.10
C ASP A 435 -18.63 -3.93 12.63
N LEU A 436 -17.42 -4.50 12.55
CA LEU A 436 -16.26 -3.73 12.13
C LEU A 436 -16.33 -3.32 10.65
N VAL A 437 -16.86 -4.18 9.78
CA VAL A 437 -16.99 -3.87 8.35
C VAL A 437 -18.13 -2.87 8.11
N GLU A 438 -19.21 -2.98 8.87
CA GLU A 438 -20.40 -2.13 8.72
C GLU A 438 -20.22 -0.74 9.36
N ILE A 439 -19.61 -0.66 10.55
CA ILE A 439 -19.60 0.56 11.38
C ILE A 439 -18.40 1.46 11.05
N LEU A 440 -17.26 0.89 10.71
CA LEU A 440 -16.01 1.66 10.55
C LEU A 440 -16.08 2.75 9.45
N PRO A 441 -16.79 2.56 8.32
CA PRO A 441 -17.04 3.65 7.35
C PRO A 441 -17.80 4.84 7.93
N GLU A 442 -18.73 4.61 8.88
CA GLU A 442 -19.56 5.66 9.48
C GLU A 442 -18.98 6.22 10.78
N ALA A 443 -18.07 5.50 11.42
CA ALA A 443 -17.52 5.82 12.73
C ALA A 443 -16.85 7.21 12.79
N ARG A 444 -16.41 7.74 11.66
CA ARG A 444 -15.88 9.10 11.52
C ARG A 444 -16.85 10.18 12.01
N LYS A 445 -18.18 9.98 11.88
CA LYS A 445 -19.21 10.92 12.35
C LYS A 445 -19.30 10.97 13.88
N PHE A 446 -18.91 9.88 14.54
CA PHE A 446 -19.01 9.69 15.99
C PHE A 446 -17.68 9.92 16.73
N GLY A 447 -16.59 10.23 15.99
CA GLY A 447 -15.27 10.49 16.55
C GLY A 447 -14.40 9.24 16.75
N GLY A 448 -14.76 8.11 16.13
CA GLY A 448 -13.98 6.88 16.20
C GLY A 448 -12.65 6.97 15.46
N CYS A 449 -11.57 6.55 16.12
CA CYS A 449 -10.21 6.51 15.58
C CYS A 449 -9.65 5.08 15.71
N TYR A 450 -9.66 4.31 14.62
CA TYR A 450 -9.22 2.91 14.66
C TYR A 450 -7.76 2.77 14.22
N VAL A 451 -6.98 2.03 14.99
CA VAL A 451 -5.57 1.72 14.68
C VAL A 451 -5.40 0.22 14.74
N PHE A 452 -5.29 -0.41 13.57
CA PHE A 452 -5.14 -1.85 13.46
C PHE A 452 -3.80 -2.26 12.88
N GLY A 453 -3.15 -3.19 13.57
CA GLY A 453 -2.03 -3.94 13.06
C GLY A 453 -2.48 -5.19 12.31
N ILE A 454 -1.95 -5.38 11.10
CA ILE A 454 -2.11 -6.59 10.30
C ILE A 454 -0.74 -7.11 9.88
N GLN A 455 -0.58 -8.43 9.86
CA GLN A 455 0.67 -9.05 9.38
C GLN A 455 0.63 -9.36 7.89
N SER A 456 -0.55 -9.75 7.41
CA SER A 456 -0.80 -10.19 6.05
C SER A 456 -2.22 -9.81 5.67
N TYR A 457 -2.39 -9.26 4.47
CA TYR A 457 -3.71 -9.01 3.90
C TYR A 457 -4.50 -10.31 3.68
N ALA A 458 -3.82 -11.42 3.34
CA ALA A 458 -4.48 -12.72 3.14
C ALA A 458 -5.15 -13.25 4.42
N GLN A 459 -4.58 -12.97 5.61
CA GLN A 459 -5.24 -13.33 6.87
C GLN A 459 -6.54 -12.54 7.09
N LEU A 460 -6.61 -11.33 6.55
CA LEU A 460 -7.83 -10.53 6.60
C LEU A 460 -8.89 -11.11 5.64
N GLU A 461 -8.48 -11.52 4.43
CA GLU A 461 -9.35 -12.21 3.47
C GLU A 461 -9.91 -13.52 4.04
N ASP A 462 -9.09 -14.31 4.76
CA ASP A 462 -9.54 -15.57 5.37
C ASP A 462 -10.66 -15.36 6.40
N ILE A 463 -10.62 -14.27 7.16
CA ILE A 463 -11.56 -13.99 8.25
C ILE A 463 -12.81 -13.26 7.74
N TYR A 464 -12.62 -12.26 6.88
CA TYR A 464 -13.68 -11.35 6.45
C TYR A 464 -14.23 -11.68 5.05
N GLY A 465 -13.55 -12.53 4.30
CA GLY A 465 -13.76 -12.72 2.86
C GLY A 465 -13.10 -11.59 2.06
N ASP A 466 -12.91 -11.82 0.76
CA ASP A 466 -12.30 -10.86 -0.18
C ASP A 466 -12.95 -9.45 -0.12
N LYS A 467 -14.27 -9.39 -0.33
CA LYS A 467 -15.04 -8.13 -0.27
C LYS A 467 -14.92 -7.44 1.10
N GLY A 468 -15.04 -8.19 2.20
CA GLY A 468 -14.99 -7.63 3.54
C GLY A 468 -13.61 -7.09 3.91
N ALA A 469 -12.55 -7.79 3.50
CA ALA A 469 -11.17 -7.35 3.68
C ALA A 469 -10.87 -6.08 2.88
N ALA A 470 -11.32 -6.02 1.62
CA ALA A 470 -11.16 -4.83 0.77
C ALA A 470 -11.90 -3.62 1.36
N THR A 471 -13.17 -3.78 1.78
CA THR A 471 -13.94 -2.71 2.41
C THR A 471 -13.28 -2.20 3.69
N LEU A 472 -12.75 -3.10 4.54
CA LEU A 472 -12.07 -2.70 5.76
C LEU A 472 -10.75 -1.96 5.48
N PHE A 473 -10.00 -2.41 4.47
CA PHE A 473 -8.72 -1.81 4.12
C PHE A 473 -8.85 -0.44 3.43
N ASP A 474 -9.90 -0.24 2.63
CA ASP A 474 -10.17 1.01 1.92
C ASP A 474 -10.41 2.19 2.86
N VAL A 475 -11.10 1.97 3.98
CA VAL A 475 -11.40 2.98 5.00
C VAL A 475 -10.25 3.29 5.97
N MET A 476 -9.10 2.62 5.81
CA MET A 476 -7.87 2.89 6.57
C MET A 476 -6.93 3.77 5.75
N ASN A 477 -7.09 5.08 5.88
CA ASN A 477 -6.43 6.06 4.99
C ASN A 477 -4.97 6.34 5.35
N THR A 478 -4.62 6.34 6.65
CA THR A 478 -3.22 6.49 7.07
C THR A 478 -2.59 5.12 7.14
N ARG A 479 -1.62 4.82 6.27
CA ARG A 479 -1.02 3.48 6.21
C ARG A 479 0.46 3.54 6.53
N VAL A 480 0.93 2.58 7.31
CA VAL A 480 2.33 2.43 7.68
C VAL A 480 2.78 1.02 7.33
N PHE A 481 3.69 0.93 6.37
CA PHE A 481 4.24 -0.34 5.88
C PHE A 481 5.62 -0.57 6.47
N PHE A 482 5.73 -1.61 7.28
CA PHE A 482 6.97 -2.15 7.82
C PHE A 482 7.46 -3.33 6.97
N ARG A 483 8.63 -3.87 7.33
CA ARG A 483 9.23 -5.03 6.67
C ARG A 483 8.24 -6.18 6.52
N SER A 484 8.21 -6.75 5.32
CA SER A 484 7.41 -7.95 5.00
C SER A 484 8.27 -8.95 4.21
N PRO A 485 8.51 -10.18 4.70
CA PRO A 485 9.46 -11.10 4.09
C PRO A 485 8.95 -11.77 2.82
N THR A 486 7.64 -11.99 2.70
CA THR A 486 7.05 -12.72 1.57
C THR A 486 6.83 -11.83 0.36
N ARG A 487 7.21 -12.29 -0.84
CA ARG A 487 7.06 -11.53 -2.10
C ARG A 487 5.64 -11.00 -2.31
N LYS A 488 4.61 -11.86 -2.23
CA LYS A 488 3.19 -11.47 -2.44
C LYS A 488 2.76 -10.30 -1.55
N ILE A 489 3.17 -10.34 -0.28
CA ILE A 489 2.83 -9.31 0.71
C ILE A 489 3.64 -8.02 0.47
N ALA A 490 4.92 -8.15 0.10
CA ALA A 490 5.77 -7.02 -0.23
C ALA A 490 5.33 -6.32 -1.53
N GLU A 491 4.92 -7.07 -2.55
CA GLU A 491 4.32 -6.53 -3.79
C GLU A 491 3.03 -5.77 -3.50
N PHE A 492 2.15 -6.33 -2.65
CA PHE A 492 0.97 -5.63 -2.16
C PHE A 492 1.34 -4.30 -1.50
N ALA A 493 2.26 -4.30 -0.53
CA ALA A 493 2.70 -3.09 0.15
C ALA A 493 3.36 -2.07 -0.82
N ALA A 494 4.14 -2.52 -1.80
CA ALA A 494 4.74 -1.66 -2.82
C ALA A 494 3.67 -0.99 -3.71
N GLY A 495 2.66 -1.76 -4.14
CA GLY A 495 1.52 -1.24 -4.90
C GLY A 495 0.73 -0.20 -4.12
N GLU A 496 0.49 -0.43 -2.83
CA GLU A 496 -0.24 0.51 -1.96
C GLU A 496 0.55 1.79 -1.63
N ILE A 497 1.88 1.73 -1.62
CA ILE A 497 2.74 2.93 -1.53
C ILE A 497 2.57 3.77 -2.80
N GLY A 498 2.57 3.11 -3.95
CA GLY A 498 2.20 3.68 -5.25
C GLY A 498 3.34 3.76 -6.26
N GLU A 499 3.01 4.36 -7.39
CA GLU A 499 3.89 4.48 -8.56
C GLU A 499 4.09 5.95 -8.93
N LYS A 500 5.15 6.21 -9.69
CA LYS A 500 5.41 7.47 -10.37
C LYS A 500 5.54 7.25 -11.87
N GLU A 501 5.13 8.25 -12.63
CA GLU A 501 5.35 8.30 -14.06
C GLU A 501 6.55 9.19 -14.32
N ILE A 502 7.56 8.65 -14.99
CA ILE A 502 8.77 9.37 -15.36
C ILE A 502 8.93 9.37 -16.88
N LEU A 503 9.28 10.53 -17.43
CA LEU A 503 9.86 10.64 -18.75
C LEU A 503 11.36 10.45 -18.61
N LYS A 504 11.81 9.22 -18.87
CA LYS A 504 13.20 8.83 -18.75
C LYS A 504 13.98 9.29 -19.97
N ALA A 505 15.06 10.04 -19.73
CA ALA A 505 15.92 10.47 -20.83
C ALA A 505 16.62 9.23 -21.43
N SER A 506 16.33 8.96 -22.69
CA SER A 506 16.84 7.82 -23.45
C SER A 506 17.75 8.34 -24.55
N GLU A 507 19.05 8.06 -24.42
CA GLU A 507 20.05 8.36 -25.44
C GLU A 507 20.40 7.06 -26.18
N GLN A 508 20.00 6.98 -27.45
CA GLN A 508 20.36 5.86 -28.32
C GLN A 508 21.48 6.27 -29.25
N TYR A 509 22.58 5.50 -29.19
CA TYR A 509 23.75 5.67 -30.05
C TYR A 509 23.71 4.63 -31.16
N SER A 510 23.55 5.09 -32.40
CA SER A 510 23.62 4.24 -33.59
C SER A 510 25.02 4.34 -34.20
N TYR A 511 25.74 3.21 -34.24
CA TYR A 511 27.09 3.13 -34.80
C TYR A 511 27.07 2.60 -36.22
N GLY A 512 27.49 3.43 -37.17
CA GLY A 512 27.73 3.02 -38.55
C GLY A 512 29.18 2.53 -38.75
N VAL A 513 29.40 1.75 -39.82
CA VAL A 513 30.77 1.46 -40.29
C VAL A 513 31.46 2.72 -40.82
N ASP A 514 30.67 3.73 -41.21
CA ASP A 514 31.12 5.01 -41.75
C ASP A 514 30.73 6.16 -40.79
N PRO A 515 31.64 7.10 -40.45
CA PRO A 515 31.37 8.19 -39.49
C PRO A 515 30.21 9.11 -39.88
N VAL A 516 29.84 9.12 -41.15
CA VAL A 516 28.73 9.93 -41.69
C VAL A 516 27.36 9.35 -41.32
N ARG A 517 27.32 8.09 -40.87
CA ARG A 517 26.09 7.39 -40.46
C ARG A 517 25.88 7.31 -38.95
N ASP A 518 26.79 7.88 -38.16
CA ASP A 518 26.64 7.93 -36.71
C ASP A 518 25.54 8.93 -36.34
N GLY A 519 24.51 8.45 -35.63
CA GLY A 519 23.38 9.24 -35.18
C GLY A 519 23.22 9.16 -33.67
N THR A 520 22.95 10.29 -33.02
CA THR A 520 22.46 10.31 -31.63
C THR A 520 20.99 10.64 -31.68
N SER A 521 20.14 9.72 -31.23
CA SER A 521 18.72 9.98 -30.99
C SER A 521 18.53 10.22 -29.51
N VAL A 522 17.99 11.39 -29.16
CA VAL A 522 17.61 11.71 -27.78
C VAL A 522 16.09 11.70 -27.74
N GLY A 523 15.54 10.78 -26.96
CA GLY A 523 14.11 10.64 -26.72
C GLY A 523 13.81 10.70 -25.23
N LYS A 524 12.55 10.97 -24.88
CA LYS A 524 12.04 10.77 -23.53
C LYS A 524 11.03 9.64 -23.59
N ASP A 525 11.36 8.51 -22.98
CA ASP A 525 10.47 7.35 -22.92
C ASP A 525 9.63 7.46 -21.65
N MET A 526 8.31 7.36 -21.79
CA MET A 526 7.40 7.36 -20.64
C MET A 526 7.41 5.99 -19.98
N GLU A 527 7.86 5.92 -18.73
CA GLU A 527 7.95 4.68 -17.93
C GLU A 527 7.18 4.85 -16.63
N ARG A 528 6.32 3.87 -16.30
CA ARG A 528 5.68 3.77 -14.97
C ARG A 528 6.59 2.96 -14.06
N VAL A 529 7.03 3.57 -12.97
CA VAL A 529 7.98 2.96 -12.03
C VAL A 529 7.39 2.97 -10.63
N THR A 530 7.44 1.83 -9.95
CA THR A 530 7.06 1.73 -8.54
C THR A 530 7.97 2.61 -7.69
N LEU A 531 7.41 3.27 -6.67
CA LEU A 531 8.21 4.12 -5.78
C LEU A 531 9.23 3.33 -4.96
N VAL A 532 8.85 2.11 -4.62
CA VAL A 532 9.60 1.20 -3.76
C VAL A 532 9.48 -0.18 -4.40
N SER A 533 10.59 -0.89 -4.55
CA SER A 533 10.54 -2.28 -5.03
C SER A 533 10.05 -3.21 -3.91
N TYR A 534 9.47 -4.36 -4.26
CA TYR A 534 9.13 -5.37 -3.25
C TYR A 534 10.37 -5.81 -2.44
N SER A 535 11.56 -5.80 -3.06
CA SER A 535 12.83 -6.13 -2.41
C SER A 535 13.25 -5.09 -1.36
N ASP A 536 12.97 -3.80 -1.59
CA ASP A 536 13.22 -2.74 -0.59
C ASP A 536 12.33 -2.91 0.65
N ILE A 537 11.12 -3.46 0.49
CA ILE A 537 10.22 -3.77 1.60
C ILE A 537 10.68 -5.02 2.35
N GLN A 538 11.18 -6.04 1.64
CA GLN A 538 11.75 -7.25 2.26
C GLN A 538 13.02 -6.97 3.07
N THR A 539 13.86 -6.07 2.58
CA THR A 539 15.15 -5.72 3.18
C THR A 539 15.08 -4.56 4.17
N LEU A 540 13.89 -4.00 4.40
CA LEU A 540 13.68 -2.85 5.28
C LEU A 540 14.12 -3.18 6.72
N PRO A 541 15.02 -2.39 7.36
CA PRO A 541 15.45 -2.67 8.72
C PRO A 541 14.29 -2.61 9.73
N ASP A 542 14.45 -3.32 10.85
CA ASP A 542 13.48 -3.22 11.95
C ASP A 542 13.40 -1.77 12.46
N LEU A 543 12.21 -1.38 12.93
CA LEU A 543 11.86 -0.01 13.29
C LEU A 543 11.94 0.98 12.11
N SER A 544 12.06 0.54 10.86
CA SER A 544 11.92 1.41 9.69
C SER A 544 10.59 1.13 8.98
N CYS A 545 9.97 2.17 8.45
CA CYS A 545 8.67 2.07 7.77
C CYS A 545 8.51 3.10 6.65
N TYR A 546 7.59 2.79 5.74
CA TYR A 546 7.02 3.73 4.77
C TYR A 546 5.66 4.19 5.29
N VAL A 547 5.48 5.51 5.42
CA VAL A 547 4.21 6.12 5.86
C VAL A 547 3.56 6.78 4.66
N THR A 548 2.30 6.44 4.40
CA THR A 548 1.44 7.13 3.43
C THR A 548 0.35 7.89 4.18
N LEU A 549 0.27 9.19 3.91
CA LEU A 549 -0.77 10.07 4.43
C LEU A 549 -1.85 10.26 3.34
N PRO A 550 -3.13 10.48 3.72
CA PRO A 550 -4.16 10.78 2.73
C PRO A 550 -3.89 12.10 1.99
N GLY A 551 -4.34 12.18 0.73
CA GLY A 551 -4.20 13.39 -0.09
C GLY A 551 -2.87 13.47 -0.87
N PRO A 552 -2.43 14.67 -1.28
CA PRO A 552 -1.36 14.87 -2.25
C PRO A 552 0.06 14.84 -1.64
N TYR A 553 0.22 14.29 -0.43
CA TYR A 553 1.50 14.34 0.27
C TYR A 553 2.39 13.16 -0.15
N PRO A 554 3.71 13.37 -0.30
CA PRO A 554 4.65 12.30 -0.60
C PRO A 554 4.60 11.17 0.45
N ALA A 555 4.81 9.94 -0.01
CA ALA A 555 5.13 8.82 0.87
C ALA A 555 6.48 9.10 1.56
N VAL A 556 6.60 8.72 2.84
CA VAL A 556 7.79 9.02 3.63
C VAL A 556 8.42 7.73 4.13
N LYS A 557 9.68 7.50 3.76
CA LYS A 557 10.51 6.48 4.43
C LYS A 557 11.11 7.07 5.69
N MET A 558 10.93 6.42 6.82
CA MET A 558 11.51 6.89 8.08
C MET A 558 11.89 5.76 9.02
N ALA A 559 12.81 6.07 9.93
CA ALA A 559 13.17 5.20 11.05
C ALA A 559 12.53 5.69 12.35
N LEU A 560 11.86 4.78 13.03
CA LEU A 560 11.36 4.92 14.39
C LEU A 560 12.48 4.63 15.39
N LYS A 561 12.49 5.36 16.50
CA LYS A 561 13.38 5.10 17.62
C LYS A 561 12.62 4.34 18.69
N TYR A 562 13.13 3.18 19.10
CA TYR A 562 12.56 2.47 20.23
C TYR A 562 12.66 3.34 21.50
N GLN A 563 11.57 3.40 22.26
CA GLN A 563 11.52 4.11 23.53
C GLN A 563 11.22 3.11 24.65
N PRO A 564 12.15 2.90 25.61
CA PRO A 564 11.87 2.06 26.76
C PRO A 564 10.78 2.71 27.60
N ARG A 565 9.81 1.90 28.05
CA ARG A 565 8.68 2.37 28.86
C ARG A 565 8.76 1.80 30.27
N PRO A 566 8.37 2.59 31.30
CA PRO A 566 8.32 2.09 32.66
C PRO A 566 7.26 0.99 32.76
N LYS A 567 7.56 -0.05 33.54
CA LYS A 567 6.61 -1.09 33.91
C LYS A 567 5.79 -0.57 35.09
N VAL A 568 4.61 -0.02 34.83
CA VAL A 568 3.76 0.64 35.83
C VAL A 568 2.84 -0.34 36.57
N ALA A 569 2.50 -1.46 35.94
CA ALA A 569 1.61 -2.47 36.49
C ALA A 569 2.09 -3.90 36.14
N PRO A 570 1.73 -4.91 36.95
CA PRO A 570 1.84 -6.31 36.54
C PRO A 570 1.08 -6.55 35.24
N GLU A 571 1.67 -7.32 34.32
CA GLU A 571 1.05 -7.67 33.04
C GLU A 571 -0.25 -8.45 33.25
N PHE A 572 -0.22 -9.46 34.11
CA PHE A 572 -1.36 -10.32 34.41
C PHE A 572 -1.37 -10.72 35.88
N ILE A 573 -2.55 -10.74 36.50
CA ILE A 573 -2.74 -11.24 37.86
C ILE A 573 -3.74 -12.39 37.79
N PRO A 574 -3.34 -13.66 37.99
CA PRO A 574 -4.25 -14.78 37.85
C PRO A 574 -5.39 -14.70 38.87
N ARG A 575 -6.60 -14.93 38.38
CA ARG A 575 -7.82 -15.04 39.17
C ARG A 575 -8.01 -16.47 39.66
N THR A 576 -8.48 -16.62 40.90
CA THR A 576 -8.95 -17.91 41.42
C THR A 576 -10.36 -18.18 40.90
N LEU A 577 -10.50 -19.21 40.06
CA LEU A 577 -11.81 -19.69 39.58
C LEU A 577 -12.43 -20.66 40.60
N ASP A 578 -13.75 -20.82 40.55
CA ASP A 578 -14.45 -21.82 41.36
C ASP A 578 -14.18 -23.23 40.80
N GLU A 579 -13.20 -23.91 41.39
CA GLU A 579 -12.80 -25.26 41.00
C GLU A 579 -13.96 -26.28 41.05
N GLN A 580 -14.95 -26.09 41.93
CA GLN A 580 -16.08 -27.01 42.04
C GLN A 580 -17.08 -26.79 40.91
N ALA A 581 -17.36 -25.54 40.55
CA ALA A 581 -18.20 -25.23 39.40
C ALA A 581 -17.55 -25.71 38.10
N ASP A 582 -16.25 -25.49 37.94
CA ASP A 582 -15.49 -25.97 36.78
C ASP A 582 -15.45 -27.50 36.72
N ALA A 583 -15.28 -28.20 37.84
CA ALA A 583 -15.32 -29.66 37.88
C ALA A 583 -16.68 -30.22 37.45
N ARG A 584 -17.80 -29.64 37.95
CA ARG A 584 -19.16 -30.03 37.54
C ARG A 584 -19.39 -29.79 36.06
N LEU A 585 -18.91 -28.67 35.54
CA LEU A 585 -19.04 -28.34 34.13
C LEU A 585 -18.20 -29.27 33.25
N ASN A 586 -16.96 -29.58 33.64
CA ASN A 586 -16.11 -30.50 32.90
C ASN A 586 -16.69 -31.92 32.88
N LEU A 587 -17.30 -32.38 33.98
CA LEU A 587 -18.06 -33.64 33.99
C LEU A 587 -19.25 -33.59 33.04
N ALA A 588 -20.00 -32.49 33.00
CA ALA A 588 -21.10 -32.30 32.07
C ALA A 588 -20.63 -32.33 30.61
N LEU A 589 -19.50 -31.68 30.30
CA LEU A 589 -18.89 -31.69 28.96
C LEU A 589 -18.39 -33.10 28.56
N ALA A 590 -17.73 -33.82 29.46
CA ALA A 590 -17.24 -35.18 29.20
C ALA A 590 -18.39 -36.16 28.92
N ALA A 591 -19.44 -36.15 29.76
CA ALA A 591 -20.63 -36.97 29.53
C ALA A 591 -21.28 -36.72 28.16
N ARG A 592 -21.19 -35.48 27.66
CA ARG A 592 -21.72 -35.11 26.34
C ARG A 592 -20.83 -35.50 25.18
N GLU A 593 -19.51 -35.43 25.34
CA GLU A 593 -18.61 -35.98 24.34
C GLU A 593 -18.88 -37.48 24.15
N ASP A 594 -19.20 -38.18 25.23
CA ASP A 594 -19.61 -39.58 25.19
C ASP A 594 -20.98 -39.77 24.52
N GLU A 595 -22.00 -38.96 24.84
CA GLU A 595 -23.30 -39.00 24.13
C GLU A 595 -23.16 -38.68 22.64
N SER A 596 -22.36 -37.67 22.29
CA SER A 596 -22.13 -37.25 20.90
C SER A 596 -21.36 -38.32 20.13
N ARG A 597 -20.36 -38.95 20.75
CA ARG A 597 -19.65 -40.11 20.16
C ARG A 597 -20.58 -41.30 20.01
N SER A 598 -21.40 -41.61 21.00
CA SER A 598 -22.39 -42.69 20.93
C SER A 598 -23.39 -42.47 19.79
N LEU A 599 -23.76 -41.21 19.52
CA LEU A 599 -24.62 -40.85 18.39
C LEU A 599 -23.87 -40.88 17.05
N ALA A 600 -22.59 -40.49 17.00
CA ALA A 600 -21.78 -40.58 15.79
C ALA A 600 -21.56 -42.03 15.32
N VAL A 601 -21.46 -42.99 16.26
CA VAL A 601 -21.41 -44.44 15.96
C VAL A 601 -22.70 -44.94 15.29
N LEU A 602 -23.85 -44.27 15.51
CA LEU A 602 -25.11 -44.58 14.80
C LEU A 602 -25.14 -44.06 13.35
N PHE A 603 -24.16 -43.23 12.95
CA PHE A 603 -24.03 -42.67 11.59
C PHE A 603 -22.84 -43.25 10.80
N THR A 604 -22.04 -44.14 11.40
CA THR A 604 -21.10 -44.95 10.64
C THR A 604 -21.85 -46.13 10.01
N PRO A 605 -21.86 -46.30 8.67
CA PRO A 605 -22.44 -47.48 8.07
C PRO A 605 -21.68 -48.72 8.57
N ASP A 606 -22.41 -49.76 8.96
CA ASP A 606 -21.86 -51.05 9.35
C ASP A 606 -20.95 -51.60 8.23
N ILE A 607 -19.65 -51.40 8.36
CA ILE A 607 -18.68 -52.28 7.71
C ILE A 607 -18.57 -53.49 8.65
N PRO A 608 -18.78 -54.73 8.19
CA PRO A 608 -18.69 -55.88 9.05
C PRO A 608 -17.29 -55.95 9.66
N VAL A 609 -17.24 -55.89 10.99
CA VAL A 609 -16.01 -56.08 11.75
C VAL A 609 -15.65 -57.57 11.69
N GLU A 610 -14.69 -57.94 10.85
CA GLU A 610 -13.95 -59.18 11.08
C GLU A 610 -13.15 -59.02 12.36
N ALA A 611 -13.32 -60.01 13.23
CA ALA A 611 -12.79 -60.07 14.58
C ALA A 611 -11.26 -59.91 14.60
N VAL A 612 -10.78 -58.85 15.25
CA VAL A 612 -9.40 -58.81 15.76
C VAL A 612 -9.46 -59.13 17.25
N VAL A 613 -9.06 -60.36 17.57
CA VAL A 613 -8.92 -60.88 18.93
C VAL A 613 -7.93 -60.00 19.70
N SER A 614 -8.37 -59.62 20.89
CA SER A 614 -7.64 -58.92 21.92
C SER A 614 -6.37 -59.67 22.37
N VAL A 615 -5.25 -58.95 22.44
CA VAL A 615 -4.16 -59.30 23.36
C VAL A 615 -3.87 -58.07 24.23
N VAL A 616 -4.19 -58.22 25.51
CA VAL A 616 -3.87 -57.31 26.60
C VAL A 616 -2.36 -57.34 26.85
N ALA A 617 -1.72 -56.19 26.99
CA ALA A 617 -0.44 -56.08 27.68
C ALA A 617 -0.30 -54.74 28.41
N SER A 618 -0.15 -54.84 29.72
CA SER A 618 0.16 -53.78 30.66
C SER A 618 1.67 -53.70 30.94
N ALA A 619 2.15 -52.47 31.15
CA ALA A 619 3.41 -52.09 31.84
C ALA A 619 4.74 -52.10 31.02
N PRO A 620 5.81 -51.37 31.47
CA PRO A 620 6.54 -50.36 30.68
C PRO A 620 7.91 -50.83 30.13
N PRO A 621 8.60 -50.06 29.25
CA PRO A 621 9.82 -50.54 28.60
C PRO A 621 11.08 -50.30 29.42
N ALA A 622 11.99 -51.28 29.41
CA ALA A 622 13.42 -51.10 29.67
C ALA A 622 14.19 -51.16 28.33
N PRO A 623 15.34 -50.47 28.18
CA PRO A 623 15.88 -50.11 26.88
C PRO A 623 17.03 -51.03 26.46
N VAL A 624 17.04 -51.55 25.23
CA VAL A 624 18.28 -52.03 24.59
C VAL A 624 18.23 -51.87 23.06
N ASP A 625 19.22 -51.12 22.59
CA ASP A 625 19.86 -50.96 21.27
C ASP A 625 19.37 -51.73 20.04
N VAL A 626 19.21 -50.96 18.95
CA VAL A 626 19.32 -51.45 17.56
C VAL A 626 20.37 -50.59 16.83
N PRO A 627 21.39 -51.17 16.17
CA PRO A 627 22.29 -50.43 15.32
C PRO A 627 21.70 -50.21 13.92
N VAL A 628 21.97 -49.03 13.38
CA VAL A 628 21.57 -48.52 12.06
C VAL A 628 22.41 -49.14 10.94
N ALA A 629 21.78 -49.51 9.82
CA ALA A 629 22.39 -49.41 8.48
C ALA A 629 21.32 -49.35 7.36
N PRO A 630 21.61 -48.72 6.20
CA PRO A 630 20.64 -47.99 5.37
C PRO A 630 20.46 -48.54 3.95
N VAL A 631 19.33 -48.27 3.27
CA VAL A 631 19.25 -48.34 1.79
C VAL A 631 18.22 -47.35 1.20
N ALA A 632 18.61 -46.74 0.08
CA ALA A 632 17.95 -45.74 -0.76
C ALA A 632 16.93 -46.36 -1.78
N PRO A 633 16.25 -45.57 -2.64
CA PRO A 633 14.88 -45.81 -3.12
C PRO A 633 14.75 -46.40 -4.54
N ALA A 634 13.53 -46.87 -4.87
CA ALA A 634 13.07 -47.04 -6.26
C ALA A 634 11.53 -46.87 -6.37
N ALA A 635 11.09 -46.22 -7.45
CA ALA A 635 9.70 -46.00 -7.88
C ALA A 635 9.28 -47.05 -8.95
N PRO A 636 8.15 -46.90 -9.67
CA PRO A 636 6.84 -47.47 -9.35
C PRO A 636 6.32 -48.47 -10.41
N MET A 637 5.17 -49.09 -10.16
CA MET A 637 4.53 -50.09 -11.03
C MET A 637 3.06 -49.73 -11.31
N GLU A 638 2.68 -49.74 -12.59
CA GLU A 638 1.33 -49.59 -13.15
C GLU A 638 0.39 -50.79 -12.84
N ARG A 639 -0.93 -50.61 -13.00
CA ARG A 639 -1.91 -51.59 -13.57
C ARG A 639 -3.32 -50.96 -13.78
N PRO A 640 -4.24 -51.58 -14.56
CA PRO A 640 -5.05 -50.89 -15.59
C PRO A 640 -6.59 -50.99 -15.46
N ALA A 641 -7.26 -50.12 -16.24
CA ALA A 641 -8.44 -50.27 -17.12
C ALA A 641 -9.82 -50.85 -16.68
N THR A 642 -10.83 -49.97 -16.82
CA THR A 642 -12.11 -50.06 -17.57
C THR A 642 -13.40 -50.76 -17.08
N SER A 643 -14.49 -49.98 -17.18
CA SER A 643 -15.89 -50.24 -17.63
C SER A 643 -16.93 -49.87 -16.54
N GLY A 644 -18.10 -49.27 -16.76
CA GLY A 644 -18.92 -48.87 -17.91
C GLY A 644 -20.33 -48.49 -17.35
N ALA A 645 -20.99 -47.48 -17.92
CA ALA A 645 -22.27 -46.84 -17.51
C ALA A 645 -23.54 -47.72 -17.83
N PRO A 646 -24.84 -47.28 -17.86
CA PRO A 646 -25.44 -45.92 -17.79
C PRO A 646 -26.90 -45.73 -17.23
N ALA A 647 -27.44 -44.50 -17.44
CA ALA A 647 -28.84 -44.05 -17.69
C ALA A 647 -29.73 -43.68 -16.47
N ALA A 648 -30.43 -42.54 -16.31
CA ALA A 648 -31.08 -41.48 -17.13
C ALA A 648 -32.62 -41.52 -17.00
N THR A 649 -33.27 -40.39 -16.69
CA THR A 649 -34.65 -40.04 -17.14
C THR A 649 -35.01 -38.58 -16.80
N SER A 650 -35.80 -37.99 -17.70
CA SER A 650 -36.21 -36.59 -17.84
C SER A 650 -37.68 -36.37 -17.43
N GLY A 651 -38.08 -35.10 -17.25
CA GLY A 651 -39.49 -34.69 -17.12
C GLY A 651 -39.68 -33.16 -17.12
N SER A 652 -40.61 -32.67 -17.94
CA SER A 652 -40.84 -31.26 -18.36
C SER A 652 -42.19 -30.73 -17.86
N SER A 653 -42.35 -29.41 -17.66
CA SER A 653 -43.32 -28.53 -18.38
C SER A 653 -43.92 -27.33 -17.59
N ALA A 654 -43.97 -26.16 -18.29
CA ALA A 654 -45.04 -25.12 -18.39
C ALA A 654 -45.44 -24.24 -17.15
N ALA A 655 -45.86 -22.97 -17.22
CA ALA A 655 -46.06 -21.93 -18.26
C ALA A 655 -46.26 -20.52 -17.60
N ALA A 656 -46.21 -19.47 -18.42
CA ALA A 656 -46.13 -18.02 -18.12
C ALA A 656 -47.48 -17.26 -18.04
N VAL A 657 -47.48 -16.03 -17.46
CA VAL A 657 -48.08 -14.75 -17.97
C VAL A 657 -47.46 -13.55 -17.21
N GLY A 658 -47.13 -12.44 -17.89
CA GLY A 658 -46.44 -11.26 -17.33
C GLY A 658 -47.18 -9.92 -17.43
N VAL A 659 -46.52 -8.83 -17.02
CA VAL A 659 -46.79 -7.41 -17.34
C VAL A 659 -45.45 -6.65 -17.34
N GLY A 660 -45.23 -5.82 -18.37
CA GLY A 660 -43.94 -5.21 -18.68
C GLY A 660 -43.71 -3.78 -18.19
N GLY A 661 -42.44 -3.37 -18.30
CA GLY A 661 -41.94 -2.00 -18.21
C GLY A 661 -40.53 -1.97 -18.83
N THR A 662 -40.36 -1.18 -19.87
CA THR A 662 -39.17 -1.06 -20.73
C THR A 662 -38.01 -0.32 -20.07
N GLU A 663 -36.87 -0.98 -19.86
CA GLU A 663 -35.54 -0.38 -19.88
C GLU A 663 -34.59 -1.29 -20.67
N GLN A 664 -33.67 -0.65 -21.38
CA GLN A 664 -32.78 -1.23 -22.38
C GLN A 664 -31.64 -2.00 -21.67
N GLU A 665 -31.83 -3.30 -21.44
CA GLU A 665 -30.75 -4.18 -20.98
C GLU A 665 -29.76 -4.47 -22.12
N LEU A 666 -28.52 -4.01 -21.95
CA LEU A 666 -27.36 -4.60 -22.60
C LEU A 666 -27.25 -6.05 -22.16
N ALA A 667 -27.45 -6.97 -23.09
CA ALA A 667 -27.26 -8.41 -22.88
C ALA A 667 -25.85 -8.69 -22.33
N THR A 668 -25.79 -9.04 -21.04
CA THR A 668 -24.66 -9.70 -20.41
C THR A 668 -24.40 -11.02 -21.14
N LYS A 669 -23.22 -11.15 -21.74
CA LYS A 669 -22.69 -12.43 -22.23
C LYS A 669 -22.60 -13.42 -21.08
N ALA A 670 -23.60 -14.27 -20.95
CA ALA A 670 -23.47 -15.54 -20.25
C ALA A 670 -22.96 -16.56 -21.27
N GLU A 671 -21.64 -16.65 -21.41
CA GLU A 671 -20.91 -17.79 -21.98
C GLU A 671 -19.42 -17.46 -21.90
N ASP A 672 -18.75 -17.91 -20.84
CA ASP A 672 -17.32 -18.23 -20.78
C ASP A 672 -17.10 -19.02 -19.48
N ALA A 673 -17.73 -20.20 -19.39
CA ALA A 673 -17.18 -21.26 -18.57
C ALA A 673 -15.93 -21.76 -19.33
N GLU A 674 -14.75 -21.69 -18.70
CA GLU A 674 -13.48 -22.15 -19.26
C GLU A 674 -13.63 -23.56 -19.86
N LYS A 675 -13.80 -23.63 -21.19
CA LYS A 675 -13.73 -24.88 -21.93
C LYS A 675 -12.26 -25.23 -22.05
N LEU A 676 -11.85 -26.31 -21.39
CA LEU A 676 -10.54 -26.91 -21.55
C LEU A 676 -10.27 -27.19 -23.04
N PRO A 677 -9.02 -27.04 -23.51
CA PRO A 677 -8.64 -27.33 -24.88
C PRO A 677 -9.06 -28.76 -25.30
N PRO A 678 -9.48 -28.98 -26.55
CA PRO A 678 -9.73 -30.32 -27.07
C PRO A 678 -8.49 -31.18 -26.88
N GLY A 679 -8.67 -32.38 -26.33
CA GLY A 679 -7.57 -33.31 -26.04
C GLY A 679 -6.97 -33.20 -24.63
N ILE A 680 -7.42 -32.26 -23.79
CA ILE A 680 -7.07 -32.17 -22.36
C ILE A 680 -8.25 -32.62 -21.49
N ASP A 681 -7.98 -33.44 -20.47
CA ASP A 681 -9.01 -33.85 -19.50
C ASP A 681 -9.21 -32.84 -18.35
N VAL A 682 -10.18 -33.13 -17.50
CA VAL A 682 -10.52 -32.30 -16.32
C VAL A 682 -9.41 -32.23 -15.25
N SER A 683 -8.36 -33.05 -15.36
CA SER A 683 -7.18 -33.02 -14.49
C SER A 683 -6.02 -32.20 -15.07
N GLY A 684 -6.13 -31.79 -16.35
CA GLY A 684 -5.13 -30.99 -17.04
C GLY A 684 -4.10 -31.80 -17.82
N GLU A 685 -4.30 -33.12 -17.98
CA GLU A 685 -3.41 -33.98 -18.76
C GLU A 685 -3.87 -34.11 -20.23
N VAL A 686 -2.93 -34.13 -21.16
CA VAL A 686 -3.20 -34.28 -22.60
C VAL A 686 -3.46 -35.76 -22.91
N VAL A 687 -4.71 -36.09 -23.19
CA VAL A 687 -5.18 -37.45 -23.50
C VAL A 687 -5.24 -37.72 -25.00
N ASP A 688 -5.33 -36.66 -25.82
CA ASP A 688 -5.32 -36.74 -27.28
C ASP A 688 -4.40 -35.64 -27.85
N TRP A 689 -3.19 -36.06 -28.22
CA TRP A 689 -2.14 -35.18 -28.72
C TRP A 689 -2.45 -34.58 -30.09
N ASP A 690 -3.11 -35.34 -30.97
CA ASP A 690 -3.44 -34.86 -32.32
C ASP A 690 -4.52 -33.76 -32.26
N ALA A 691 -5.52 -33.94 -31.38
CA ALA A 691 -6.55 -32.93 -31.14
C ALA A 691 -5.99 -31.66 -30.47
N PHE A 692 -5.03 -31.83 -29.56
CA PHE A 692 -4.39 -30.72 -28.86
C PHE A 692 -3.45 -29.92 -29.78
N GLU A 693 -2.62 -30.59 -30.60
CA GLU A 693 -1.74 -29.93 -31.57
C GLU A 693 -2.54 -29.18 -32.65
N ALA A 694 -3.64 -29.76 -33.13
CA ALA A 694 -4.52 -29.08 -34.09
C ALA A 694 -5.17 -27.82 -33.50
N TRP A 695 -5.59 -27.87 -32.23
CA TRP A 695 -6.12 -26.71 -31.52
C TRP A 695 -5.04 -25.63 -31.28
N GLN A 696 -3.83 -26.03 -30.93
CA GLN A 696 -2.70 -25.12 -30.73
C GLN A 696 -2.31 -24.42 -32.03
N ALA A 697 -2.28 -25.15 -33.16
CA ALA A 697 -2.04 -24.57 -34.47
C ALA A 697 -3.14 -23.58 -34.92
N GLU A 698 -4.39 -23.81 -34.54
CA GLU A 698 -5.52 -22.91 -34.81
C GLU A 698 -5.39 -21.60 -33.99
N GLN A 699 -4.98 -21.70 -32.71
CA GLN A 699 -4.74 -20.55 -31.82
C GLN A 699 -3.56 -19.68 -32.28
N ASP A 700 -2.45 -20.29 -32.69
CA ASP A 700 -1.30 -19.57 -33.22
C ASP A 700 -1.65 -18.82 -34.52
N ARG A 701 -2.55 -19.41 -35.34
CA ARG A 701 -3.06 -18.78 -36.57
C ARG A 701 -4.03 -17.63 -36.30
N LEU A 702 -4.80 -17.69 -35.21
CA LEU A 702 -5.69 -16.61 -34.75
C LEU A 702 -4.88 -15.44 -34.16
N SER A 703 -3.84 -15.74 -33.37
CA SER A 703 -2.91 -14.75 -32.79
C SER A 703 -2.25 -13.89 -33.88
N GLY A 704 -1.81 -14.51 -34.98
CA GLY A 704 -1.23 -13.77 -36.11
C GLY A 704 -2.21 -12.84 -36.84
N LYS A 705 -3.49 -13.23 -36.94
CA LYS A 705 -4.54 -12.39 -37.56
C LYS A 705 -4.96 -11.22 -36.67
N ASP A 706 -5.02 -11.41 -35.36
CA ASP A 706 -5.32 -10.32 -34.42
C ASP A 706 -4.16 -9.32 -34.30
N MET A 707 -2.91 -9.78 -34.50
CA MET A 707 -1.74 -8.91 -34.60
C MET A 707 -1.80 -8.05 -35.87
N GLN A 708 -2.12 -8.65 -37.03
CA GLN A 708 -2.34 -7.91 -38.29
C GLN A 708 -3.52 -6.94 -38.20
N ARG A 709 -4.61 -7.31 -37.52
CA ARG A 709 -5.78 -6.43 -37.34
C ARG A 709 -5.48 -5.24 -36.41
N ARG A 710 -4.59 -5.43 -35.41
CA ARG A 710 -4.09 -4.33 -34.56
C ARG A 710 -3.14 -3.41 -35.32
N GLU A 711 -2.31 -3.96 -36.21
CA GLU A 711 -1.45 -3.15 -37.09
C GLU A 711 -2.27 -2.33 -38.10
N GLU A 712 -3.33 -2.89 -38.69
CA GLU A 712 -4.23 -2.19 -39.62
C GLU A 712 -5.05 -1.07 -38.94
N VAL A 713 -5.45 -1.25 -37.68
CA VAL A 713 -6.15 -0.20 -36.90
C VAL A 713 -5.20 0.94 -36.52
N ASN A 714 -3.92 0.66 -36.26
CA ASN A 714 -2.92 1.69 -35.95
C ASN A 714 -2.52 2.52 -37.18
N ILE A 715 -2.56 1.94 -38.37
CA ILE A 715 -2.26 2.66 -39.63
C ILE A 715 -3.40 3.63 -40.00
N ASN A 716 -4.65 3.33 -39.67
CA ASN A 716 -5.81 4.16 -40.04
C ASN A 716 -6.08 5.35 -39.08
N VAL A 717 -5.48 5.39 -37.89
CA VAL A 717 -5.62 6.54 -36.96
C VAL A 717 -4.71 7.72 -37.35
N HIS A 718 -3.69 7.50 -38.18
CA HIS A 718 -2.72 8.55 -38.59
C HIS A 718 -3.08 9.32 -39.88
N ARG A 719 -4.29 9.19 -40.40
CA ARG A 719 -4.79 10.07 -41.47
C ARG A 719 -6.20 10.58 -41.16
N SER A 720 -6.27 11.71 -40.45
CA SER A 720 -7.40 12.63 -40.53
C SER A 720 -6.83 14.03 -40.84
N PRO A 721 -7.31 14.73 -41.89
CA PRO A 721 -6.88 16.09 -42.17
C PRO A 721 -7.52 17.08 -41.19
N GLU A 722 -6.70 17.97 -40.63
CA GLU A 722 -7.15 19.19 -39.95
C GLU A 722 -8.16 19.94 -40.83
N LYS A 723 -9.30 20.30 -40.24
CA LYS A 723 -10.27 21.22 -40.86
C LYS A 723 -10.22 22.52 -40.09
N ASP A 724 -9.67 23.53 -40.76
CA ASP A 724 -9.74 24.93 -40.39
C ASP A 724 -11.20 25.34 -40.10
N LEU A 725 -11.40 26.04 -38.98
CA LEU A 725 -12.63 26.75 -38.65
C LEU A 725 -12.27 28.23 -38.45
N GLU A 726 -12.48 29.03 -39.50
CA GLU A 726 -12.59 30.49 -39.39
C GLU A 726 -13.98 30.90 -38.86
N PRO A 727 -14.09 32.08 -38.23
CA PRO A 727 -15.25 32.48 -37.45
C PRO A 727 -16.29 33.28 -38.26
N GLY A 728 -17.57 33.06 -37.95
CA GLY A 728 -18.70 33.94 -38.30
C GLY A 728 -19.49 33.51 -39.53
N ASP A 729 -20.78 33.20 -39.37
CA ASP A 729 -21.85 34.16 -39.62
C ASP A 729 -23.24 33.58 -39.31
N ASN A 730 -24.16 34.50 -39.04
CA ASN A 730 -25.54 34.33 -38.62
C ASN A 730 -26.42 33.49 -39.57
N LEU A 731 -27.30 32.65 -39.00
CA LEU A 731 -28.79 32.72 -39.14
C LEU A 731 -29.49 31.60 -38.37
#